data_AF-A0A1Q6QJI0-F1
#
_entry.id   AF-A0A1Q6QJI0-F1
#
_cell.length_a   1.000
_cell.length_b   1.000
_cell.length_c   1.000
_cell.angle_alpha   90.00
_cell.angle_beta   90.00
_cell.angle_gamma   90.00
#
_symmetry.space_group_name_H-M   'P 1'
#
loop_
_entity.id
_entity.type
_entity.pdbx_description
1 polymer ?
#
loop_
_entity_poly.entity_id
_entity_poly.type
_entity_poly.pdbx_seq_one_letter_code
_entity_poly.pdbx_strand_id
1 'polypeptide(L)'
;MQRADSKQHKLIYGLDIGTRSIVGTVGYMEKDHFVVVAQKVREHETRAMLDGQIHDIGAVGEMIRDVTDELEKELDITLSQVCIAAAGRVLQTVTTSVEIDLEGEKLITKEDIFALDSYGIEKAYEEFQKENELDMKFYCVGYTVMRYYMNHYPMSNLENHKAKIIAADLIATFLPDDVVDGLYKAVELAGLEVANLTLEPIAAMAVAIPQMYRMLNIALIDVGAGTSDISITKDGSIVAYGMLPVAGDCLTEDIARHCLVDFTTAEMIKRGIEHSDTVEYKDIMGLPQTISKEEVLSVCSDNLTEMAEQAADKIMELNGGKPVSAVFVVGGGGKIEGYTQLVADRLGIARERCALRGEEVMQKIDFLPGDIKKDSMLVTPVGICLNYYEQSNNFVFVTLNGERVKLYDNNKLAVVDAAIQAEIPNDALFPKRGESLTFTFNGKQKVIRGERGESAVILLNGEPADIHTPIRGNDRIEIKESTAGVPAVMELGKLTEYNQEIHITVNGQNITLPKFASANGELQSAFYQIREGDEIELLNYYTVQQVTEVMDVLLDPAMQILINHEPADMDSKVYDNFTLEWKLAEEKTAETKEPEQEAEAGTAVEAAAKTEASSEPVKPAEEVQADAEAGEQEQPDRADVQESRKTSRPGGSMLEKARQSAQQIADAPITEEIEEELKQMRANAAAERIAAFATAYNSGQGMPQPVQTPQHEQLKPVQPPVQQIAQAQQELVSQVEQTPPAQQKPVQAQPPEQQTVQVQPSADAITAVTVTVNGEKLTLTGKKDYIYVDVFDHIDFDLSKPKGKTVETLINGRKAQYVEPLKTGDVLDIFWKD
;
A
#
# COMPACT_ATOMS: atom_id res chain seq x y z
N MET A 1 -50.03 -9.30 -19.84
CA MET A 1 -48.61 -9.60 -20.12
C MET A 1 -48.15 -8.80 -21.33
N GLN A 2 -47.63 -7.60 -21.11
CA GLN A 2 -46.53 -7.12 -21.93
C GLN A 2 -45.27 -7.66 -21.26
N ARG A 3 -44.32 -8.23 -22.01
CA ARG A 3 -42.94 -8.27 -21.52
C ARG A 3 -42.45 -6.83 -21.56
N ALA A 4 -41.99 -6.29 -20.44
CA ALA A 4 -41.22 -5.04 -20.46
C ALA A 4 -39.98 -5.27 -21.35
N ASP A 5 -39.56 -4.24 -22.08
CA ASP A 5 -38.44 -4.38 -23.03
C ASP A 5 -37.12 -4.35 -22.24
N SER A 6 -36.76 -5.51 -21.67
CA SER A 6 -35.64 -5.71 -20.74
C SER A 6 -34.26 -5.32 -21.28
N LYS A 7 -34.19 -4.95 -22.56
CA LYS A 7 -32.99 -4.45 -23.24
C LYS A 7 -32.74 -2.95 -23.06
N GLN A 8 -33.62 -2.22 -22.37
CA GLN A 8 -33.53 -0.75 -22.23
C GLN A 8 -33.05 -0.26 -20.85
N HIS A 9 -32.95 -1.13 -19.84
CA HIS A 9 -32.50 -0.79 -18.48
C HIS A 9 -31.35 -1.71 -18.03
N LYS A 10 -30.37 -1.18 -17.29
CA LYS A 10 -29.37 -2.02 -16.61
C LYS A 10 -30.06 -2.75 -15.46
N LEU A 11 -30.13 -4.08 -15.55
CA LEU A 11 -30.53 -4.93 -14.44
C LEU A 11 -29.42 -4.98 -13.38
N ILE A 12 -29.82 -4.93 -12.12
CA ILE A 12 -28.97 -5.10 -10.94
C ILE A 12 -29.40 -6.40 -10.26
N TYR A 13 -28.41 -7.23 -9.93
CA TYR A 13 -28.58 -8.45 -9.16
C TYR A 13 -28.07 -8.20 -7.74
N GLY A 14 -28.91 -8.45 -6.73
CA GLY A 14 -28.55 -8.46 -5.32
C GLY A 14 -28.67 -9.86 -4.73
N LEU A 15 -27.71 -10.22 -3.88
CA LEU A 15 -27.71 -11.43 -3.07
C LEU A 15 -27.69 -11.06 -1.58
N ASP A 16 -28.77 -11.40 -0.90
CA ASP A 16 -28.80 -11.57 0.56
C ASP A 16 -28.28 -12.99 0.86
N ILE A 17 -27.18 -13.09 1.61
CA ILE A 17 -26.49 -14.34 1.94
C ILE A 17 -26.76 -14.66 3.43
N GLY A 18 -28.04 -14.80 3.77
CA GLY A 18 -28.49 -14.99 5.13
C GLY A 18 -28.19 -16.37 5.73
N THR A 19 -28.10 -16.43 7.07
CA THR A 19 -27.74 -17.64 7.84
C THR A 19 -28.69 -18.84 7.62
N ARG A 20 -29.97 -18.61 7.25
CA ARG A 20 -30.96 -19.67 6.96
C ARG A 20 -31.18 -19.91 5.46
N SER A 21 -30.96 -18.89 4.62
CA SER A 21 -31.31 -18.93 3.20
C SER A 21 -30.61 -17.84 2.42
N ILE A 22 -30.28 -18.12 1.16
CA ILE A 22 -29.82 -17.11 0.19
C ILE A 22 -31.01 -16.60 -0.61
N VAL A 23 -31.15 -15.28 -0.73
CA VAL A 23 -32.19 -14.62 -1.55
C VAL A 23 -31.54 -13.83 -2.69
N GLY A 24 -31.71 -14.34 -3.91
CA GLY A 24 -31.31 -13.64 -5.13
C GLY A 24 -32.45 -12.77 -5.65
N THR A 25 -32.23 -11.46 -5.77
CA THR A 25 -33.22 -10.49 -6.27
C THR A 25 -32.66 -9.76 -7.48
N VAL A 26 -33.40 -9.70 -8.58
CA VAL A 26 -33.00 -8.95 -9.79
C VAL A 26 -34.03 -7.85 -10.07
N GLY A 27 -33.56 -6.65 -10.36
CA GLY A 27 -34.44 -5.52 -10.67
C GLY A 27 -33.74 -4.32 -11.30
N TYR A 28 -34.48 -3.25 -11.55
CA TYR A 28 -33.95 -1.99 -12.08
C TYR A 28 -34.68 -0.77 -11.53
N MET A 29 -34.00 0.38 -11.49
CA MET A 29 -34.62 1.65 -11.10
C MET A 29 -35.40 2.25 -12.29
N GLU A 30 -36.68 2.55 -12.09
CA GLU A 30 -37.51 3.32 -13.04
C GLU A 30 -38.03 4.61 -12.39
N LYS A 31 -37.39 5.73 -12.73
CA LYS A 31 -37.69 7.09 -12.23
C LYS A 31 -37.44 7.27 -10.73
N ASP A 32 -38.35 6.79 -9.89
CA ASP A 32 -38.38 6.93 -8.42
C ASP A 32 -38.97 5.66 -7.76
N HIS A 33 -39.10 4.58 -8.54
CA HIS A 33 -39.59 3.26 -8.12
C HIS A 33 -38.56 2.21 -8.52
N PHE A 34 -38.34 1.21 -7.67
CA PHE A 34 -37.50 0.06 -8.00
C PHE A 34 -38.38 -1.11 -8.43
N VAL A 35 -38.08 -1.67 -9.60
CA VAL A 35 -38.87 -2.71 -10.26
C VAL A 35 -38.14 -4.04 -10.13
N VAL A 36 -38.62 -4.90 -9.24
CA VAL A 36 -38.17 -6.30 -9.10
C VAL A 36 -38.71 -7.10 -10.28
N VAL A 37 -37.82 -7.65 -11.11
CA VAL A 37 -38.18 -8.42 -12.31
C VAL A 37 -38.26 -9.93 -12.03
N ALA A 38 -37.42 -10.44 -11.12
CA ALA A 38 -37.40 -11.83 -10.67
C ALA A 38 -36.78 -11.92 -9.27
N GLN A 39 -37.14 -12.97 -8.52
CA GLN A 39 -36.58 -13.28 -7.21
C GLN A 39 -36.57 -14.79 -6.98
N LYS A 40 -35.52 -15.30 -6.32
CA LYS A 40 -35.35 -16.71 -5.92
C LYS A 40 -34.85 -16.79 -4.48
N VAL A 41 -35.24 -17.86 -3.80
CA VAL A 41 -34.84 -18.17 -2.41
C VAL A 41 -34.42 -19.63 -2.37
N ARG A 42 -33.24 -19.94 -1.82
CA ARG A 42 -32.85 -21.32 -1.47
C ARG A 42 -32.45 -21.37 0.00
N GLU A 43 -33.11 -22.24 0.77
CA GLU A 43 -32.76 -22.44 2.19
C GLU A 43 -31.55 -23.37 2.31
N HIS A 44 -30.70 -23.16 3.33
CA HIS A 44 -29.52 -24.00 3.55
C HIS A 44 -29.91 -25.43 3.97
N GLU A 45 -29.31 -26.43 3.33
CA GLU A 45 -29.52 -27.86 3.65
C GLU A 45 -28.70 -28.31 4.89
N THR A 46 -27.64 -27.57 5.21
CA THR A 46 -26.73 -27.78 6.35
C THR A 46 -26.51 -26.45 7.09
N ARG A 47 -25.85 -26.45 8.26
CA ARG A 47 -25.34 -25.20 8.88
C ARG A 47 -24.05 -24.74 8.19
N ALA A 48 -24.13 -24.46 6.89
CA ALA A 48 -23.03 -23.88 6.09
C ALA A 48 -22.71 -22.43 6.48
N MET A 49 -23.65 -21.77 7.16
CA MET A 49 -23.49 -20.48 7.83
C MET A 49 -23.89 -20.56 9.30
N LEU A 50 -23.34 -19.65 10.11
CA LEU A 50 -23.65 -19.48 11.53
C LEU A 50 -23.37 -18.01 11.91
N ASP A 51 -24.29 -17.36 12.62
CA ASP A 51 -24.17 -15.97 13.14
C ASP A 51 -23.65 -14.95 12.09
N GLY A 52 -24.16 -15.03 10.86
CA GLY A 52 -23.78 -14.18 9.72
C GLY A 52 -22.45 -14.56 9.05
N GLN A 53 -21.72 -15.56 9.55
CA GLN A 53 -20.43 -16.00 9.03
C GLN A 53 -20.54 -17.28 8.20
N ILE A 54 -19.74 -17.39 7.13
CA ILE A 54 -19.65 -18.59 6.29
C ILE A 54 -18.69 -19.60 6.93
N HIS A 55 -19.20 -20.79 7.23
CA HIS A 55 -18.43 -21.93 7.71
C HIS A 55 -18.03 -22.90 6.61
N ASP A 56 -18.81 -22.99 5.52
CA ASP A 56 -18.49 -23.77 4.32
C ASP A 56 -18.65 -22.92 3.05
N ILE A 57 -17.53 -22.40 2.56
CA ILE A 57 -17.47 -21.55 1.36
C ILE A 57 -17.90 -22.32 0.10
N GLY A 58 -17.66 -23.63 0.06
CA GLY A 58 -18.05 -24.49 -1.07
C GLY A 58 -19.57 -24.66 -1.14
N ALA A 59 -20.19 -25.06 -0.03
CA ALA A 59 -21.64 -25.22 0.06
C ALA A 59 -22.39 -23.89 -0.18
N VAL A 60 -21.88 -22.76 0.31
CA VAL A 60 -22.46 -21.43 0.04
C VAL A 60 -22.28 -21.04 -1.43
N GLY A 61 -21.12 -21.30 -2.04
CA GLY A 61 -20.89 -21.04 -3.48
C GLY A 61 -21.78 -21.89 -4.41
N GLU A 62 -22.03 -23.15 -4.07
CA GLU A 62 -23.02 -23.99 -4.76
C GLU A 62 -24.47 -23.49 -4.52
N MET A 63 -24.77 -22.94 -3.35
CA MET A 63 -26.06 -22.31 -3.09
C MET A 63 -26.29 -21.06 -3.94
N ILE A 64 -25.29 -20.18 -4.04
CA ILE A 64 -25.32 -18.99 -4.87
C ILE A 64 -25.46 -19.35 -6.36
N ARG A 65 -24.73 -20.36 -6.84
CA ARG A 65 -24.83 -20.83 -8.23
C ARG A 65 -26.25 -21.29 -8.56
N ASP A 66 -26.85 -22.21 -7.81
CA ASP A 66 -28.19 -22.71 -8.15
C ASP A 66 -29.26 -21.59 -8.12
N VAL A 67 -29.14 -20.62 -7.21
CA VAL A 67 -29.99 -19.40 -7.18
C VAL A 67 -29.78 -18.53 -8.42
N THR A 68 -28.54 -18.42 -8.90
CA THR A 68 -28.17 -17.67 -10.11
C THR A 68 -28.68 -18.37 -11.36
N ASP A 69 -28.44 -19.67 -11.51
CA ASP A 69 -28.92 -20.53 -12.61
C ASP A 69 -30.46 -20.46 -12.75
N GLU A 70 -31.20 -20.43 -11.64
CA GLU A 70 -32.65 -20.25 -11.67
C GLU A 70 -33.10 -18.84 -12.11
N LEU A 71 -32.36 -17.79 -11.75
CA LEU A 71 -32.63 -16.41 -12.18
C LEU A 71 -32.28 -16.19 -13.66
N GLU A 72 -31.11 -16.64 -14.12
CA GLU A 72 -30.69 -16.59 -15.53
C GLU A 72 -31.71 -17.27 -16.45
N LYS A 73 -32.16 -18.47 -16.04
CA LYS A 73 -33.13 -19.30 -16.77
C LYS A 73 -34.55 -18.72 -16.80
N GLU A 74 -34.94 -17.92 -15.80
CA GLU A 74 -36.22 -17.20 -15.82
C GLU A 74 -36.16 -15.94 -16.69
N LEU A 75 -35.00 -15.27 -16.70
CA LEU A 75 -34.81 -13.97 -17.37
C LEU A 75 -34.27 -14.06 -18.81
N ASP A 76 -33.72 -15.19 -19.24
CA ASP A 76 -33.06 -15.41 -20.55
C ASP A 76 -31.84 -14.48 -20.75
N ILE A 77 -31.01 -14.35 -19.69
CA ILE A 77 -29.80 -13.52 -19.61
C ILE A 77 -28.70 -14.22 -18.82
N THR A 78 -27.45 -13.76 -18.96
CA THR A 78 -26.33 -14.10 -18.05
C THR A 78 -26.12 -12.99 -17.02
N LEU A 79 -25.90 -13.36 -15.76
CA LEU A 79 -25.59 -12.49 -14.63
C LEU A 79 -24.11 -12.68 -14.27
N SER A 80 -23.27 -11.69 -14.56
CA SER A 80 -21.82 -11.76 -14.26
C SER A 80 -21.40 -10.97 -13.02
N GLN A 81 -22.26 -10.07 -12.52
CA GLN A 81 -21.95 -9.12 -11.46
C GLN A 81 -23.10 -9.04 -10.45
N VAL A 82 -22.76 -8.99 -9.16
CA VAL A 82 -23.73 -9.04 -8.06
C VAL A 82 -23.38 -8.08 -6.92
N CYS A 83 -24.40 -7.48 -6.31
CA CYS A 83 -24.29 -6.74 -5.07
C CYS A 83 -24.57 -7.66 -3.88
N ILE A 84 -23.78 -7.59 -2.82
CA ILE A 84 -23.96 -8.38 -1.60
C ILE A 84 -24.03 -7.48 -0.37
N ALA A 85 -24.65 -7.98 0.70
CA ALA A 85 -24.46 -7.46 2.05
C ALA A 85 -23.61 -8.41 2.90
N ALA A 86 -23.00 -7.86 3.94
CA ALA A 86 -22.46 -8.62 5.06
C ALA A 86 -23.27 -8.34 6.34
N ALA A 87 -23.54 -9.42 7.09
CA ALA A 87 -23.77 -9.42 8.52
C ALA A 87 -22.53 -9.99 9.25
N GLY A 88 -22.54 -9.98 10.58
CA GLY A 88 -21.56 -10.73 11.36
C GLY A 88 -21.52 -10.39 12.85
N ARG A 89 -21.12 -11.39 13.65
CA ARG A 89 -20.98 -11.33 15.12
C ARG A 89 -20.19 -10.13 15.68
N VAL A 90 -19.30 -9.49 14.91
CA VAL A 90 -18.37 -8.45 15.41
C VAL A 90 -18.29 -7.26 14.44
N LEU A 91 -19.39 -6.51 14.31
CA LEU A 91 -19.35 -5.18 13.69
C LEU A 91 -18.67 -4.19 14.64
N GLN A 92 -17.63 -3.51 14.17
CA GLN A 92 -17.02 -2.37 14.84
C GLN A 92 -17.36 -1.07 14.11
N THR A 93 -17.57 0.01 14.85
CA THR A 93 -17.99 1.30 14.29
C THR A 93 -17.20 2.44 14.90
N VAL A 94 -16.53 3.24 14.09
CA VAL A 94 -15.82 4.45 14.54
C VAL A 94 -16.51 5.67 13.97
N THR A 95 -16.86 6.59 14.87
CA THR A 95 -17.47 7.88 14.51
C THR A 95 -16.42 8.97 14.63
N THR A 96 -16.12 9.65 13.52
CA THR A 96 -15.06 10.66 13.45
C THR A 96 -15.51 11.93 12.75
N SER A 97 -14.79 13.02 13.01
CA SER A 97 -14.93 14.30 12.32
C SER A 97 -13.63 14.67 11.61
N VAL A 98 -13.74 15.16 10.38
CA VAL A 98 -12.62 15.67 9.55
C VAL A 98 -12.95 17.03 8.95
N GLU A 99 -11.91 17.84 8.71
CA GLU A 99 -12.00 19.18 8.14
C GLU A 99 -10.82 19.41 7.17
N ILE A 100 -11.09 20.05 6.03
CA ILE A 100 -10.12 20.44 5.00
C ILE A 100 -10.28 21.94 4.73
N ASP A 101 -9.18 22.69 4.81
CA ASP A 101 -9.09 24.08 4.35
C ASP A 101 -8.63 24.09 2.88
N LEU A 102 -9.47 24.67 2.02
CA LEU A 102 -9.24 24.82 0.58
C LEU A 102 -8.47 26.13 0.34
N GLU A 103 -7.61 26.18 -0.69
CA GLU A 103 -6.81 27.37 -1.00
C GLU A 103 -7.68 28.56 -1.48
N GLY A 104 -8.22 29.31 -0.51
CA GLY A 104 -9.16 30.41 -0.76
C GLY A 104 -10.59 29.92 -1.00
N GLU A 105 -11.43 30.79 -1.57
CA GLU A 105 -12.86 30.50 -1.75
C GLU A 105 -13.12 29.72 -3.06
N LYS A 106 -12.97 28.40 -2.99
CA LYS A 106 -13.14 27.46 -4.11
C LYS A 106 -14.62 27.09 -4.30
N LEU A 107 -14.99 26.76 -5.54
CA LEU A 107 -16.23 26.02 -5.84
C LEU A 107 -16.00 24.53 -5.54
N ILE A 108 -16.80 23.97 -4.64
CA ILE A 108 -16.66 22.58 -4.19
C ILE A 108 -17.15 21.63 -5.29
N THR A 109 -16.26 20.74 -5.73
CA THR A 109 -16.58 19.69 -6.73
C THR A 109 -16.86 18.35 -6.04
N LYS A 110 -17.20 17.31 -6.81
CA LYS A 110 -17.40 15.96 -6.25
C LYS A 110 -16.10 15.35 -5.74
N GLU A 111 -15.00 15.67 -6.41
CA GLU A 111 -13.64 15.28 -6.05
C GLU A 111 -13.21 15.89 -4.71
N ASP A 112 -13.62 17.13 -4.40
CA ASP A 112 -13.38 17.76 -3.09
C ASP A 112 -14.13 17.04 -1.96
N ILE A 113 -15.39 16.65 -2.20
CA ILE A 113 -16.20 15.90 -1.24
C ILE A 113 -15.63 14.49 -1.05
N PHE A 114 -15.22 13.84 -2.14
CA PHE A 114 -14.60 12.52 -2.09
C PHE A 114 -13.27 12.52 -1.33
N ALA A 115 -12.45 13.57 -1.47
CA ALA A 115 -11.21 13.73 -0.69
C ALA A 115 -11.50 13.89 0.80
N LEU A 116 -12.53 14.67 1.16
CA LEU A 116 -12.99 14.84 2.54
C LEU A 116 -13.52 13.53 3.15
N ASP A 117 -14.38 12.81 2.42
CA ASP A 117 -14.88 11.49 2.81
C ASP A 117 -13.74 10.49 3.02
N SER A 118 -12.79 10.43 2.07
CA SER A 118 -11.65 9.50 2.10
C SER A 118 -10.73 9.76 3.30
N TYR A 119 -10.39 11.02 3.57
CA TYR A 119 -9.63 11.41 4.75
C TYR A 119 -10.37 11.07 6.06
N GLY A 120 -11.70 11.15 6.08
CA GLY A 120 -12.51 10.69 7.21
C GLY A 120 -12.51 9.18 7.41
N ILE A 121 -12.51 8.39 6.33
CA ILE A 121 -12.41 6.93 6.38
C ILE A 121 -11.01 6.50 6.85
N GLU A 122 -9.97 7.13 6.32
CA GLU A 122 -8.57 6.94 6.71
C GLU A 122 -8.37 7.25 8.21
N LYS A 123 -8.81 8.42 8.67
CA LYS A 123 -8.76 8.82 10.08
C LYS A 123 -9.56 7.87 10.99
N ALA A 124 -10.74 7.42 10.56
CA ALA A 124 -11.54 6.45 11.32
C ALA A 124 -10.86 5.06 11.39
N TYR A 125 -10.11 4.67 10.35
CA TYR A 125 -9.31 3.44 10.36
C TYR A 125 -8.05 3.58 11.23
N GLU A 126 -7.39 4.73 11.20
CA GLU A 126 -6.32 5.08 12.15
C GLU A 126 -6.80 5.04 13.61
N GLU A 127 -7.97 5.62 13.90
CA GLU A 127 -8.59 5.62 15.22
C GLU A 127 -8.98 4.19 15.63
N PHE A 128 -9.57 3.41 14.71
CA PHE A 128 -9.84 1.99 14.93
C PHE A 128 -8.57 1.21 15.29
N GLN A 129 -7.49 1.31 14.52
CA GLN A 129 -6.25 0.55 14.75
C GLN A 129 -5.51 0.97 16.03
N LYS A 130 -5.81 2.14 16.61
CA LYS A 130 -5.26 2.56 17.92
C LYS A 130 -6.06 2.00 19.10
N GLU A 131 -7.32 1.66 18.90
CA GLU A 131 -8.22 1.08 19.91
C GLU A 131 -8.42 -0.44 19.77
N ASN A 132 -8.01 -1.03 18.63
CA ASN A 132 -8.12 -2.46 18.35
C ASN A 132 -7.12 -3.30 19.18
N GLU A 133 -7.56 -3.75 20.37
CA GLU A 133 -6.80 -4.69 21.20
C GLU A 133 -6.81 -6.16 20.67
N LEU A 134 -7.44 -6.44 19.53
CA LEU A 134 -7.55 -7.79 18.96
C LEU A 134 -6.44 -8.07 17.93
N ASP A 135 -5.84 -9.26 18.03
CA ASP A 135 -4.92 -9.83 17.02
C ASP A 135 -5.72 -10.35 15.79
N MET A 136 -6.51 -9.44 15.20
CA MET A 136 -7.41 -9.69 14.08
C MET A 136 -7.37 -8.49 13.13
N LYS A 137 -7.28 -8.77 11.82
CA LYS A 137 -7.45 -7.74 10.79
C LYS A 137 -8.94 -7.42 10.59
N PHE A 138 -9.23 -6.15 10.35
CA PHE A 138 -10.56 -5.64 10.03
C PHE A 138 -10.53 -4.79 8.77
N TYR A 139 -11.58 -4.95 7.97
CA TYR A 139 -11.80 -4.32 6.68
C TYR A 139 -12.95 -3.32 6.77
N CYS A 140 -12.77 -2.13 6.19
CA CYS A 140 -13.81 -1.10 6.11
C CYS A 140 -14.88 -1.48 5.07
N VAL A 141 -15.97 -2.09 5.55
CA VAL A 141 -17.11 -2.56 4.74
C VAL A 141 -18.10 -1.47 4.38
N GLY A 142 -18.06 -0.31 5.04
CA GLY A 142 -18.93 0.80 4.71
C GLY A 142 -18.61 2.07 5.49
N TYR A 143 -19.25 3.16 5.09
CA TYR A 143 -19.29 4.40 5.85
C TYR A 143 -20.60 5.14 5.60
N THR A 144 -20.90 6.13 6.42
CA THR A 144 -22.02 7.05 6.21
C THR A 144 -21.66 8.42 6.74
N VAL A 145 -21.72 9.44 5.89
CA VAL A 145 -21.60 10.82 6.34
C VAL A 145 -22.88 11.20 7.09
N MET A 146 -22.73 11.50 8.38
CA MET A 146 -23.83 11.91 9.24
C MET A 146 -24.20 13.37 8.99
N ARG A 147 -23.21 14.23 8.72
CA ARG A 147 -23.40 15.65 8.43
C ARG A 147 -22.18 16.27 7.73
N TYR A 148 -22.43 17.08 6.70
CA TYR A 148 -21.41 17.95 6.13
C TYR A 148 -21.44 19.34 6.77
N TYR A 149 -20.35 20.09 6.62
CA TYR A 149 -20.26 21.49 7.00
C TYR A 149 -19.54 22.31 5.93
N MET A 150 -20.00 23.54 5.74
CA MET A 150 -19.47 24.54 4.83
C MET A 150 -19.11 25.79 5.64
N ASN A 151 -17.82 26.09 5.79
CA ASN A 151 -17.30 27.12 6.71
C ASN A 151 -17.87 26.95 8.14
N HIS A 152 -17.85 25.71 8.64
CA HIS A 152 -18.45 25.24 9.90
C HIS A 152 -19.99 25.38 10.05
N TYR A 153 -20.72 25.82 9.02
CA TYR A 153 -22.19 25.78 9.00
C TYR A 153 -22.69 24.42 8.49
N PRO A 154 -23.63 23.73 9.17
CA PRO A 154 -24.08 22.40 8.76
C PRO A 154 -24.88 22.44 7.44
N MET A 155 -24.60 21.46 6.57
CA MET A 155 -25.15 21.31 5.23
C MET A 155 -25.56 19.86 4.97
N SER A 156 -26.54 19.64 4.09
CA SER A 156 -26.93 18.31 3.60
C SER A 156 -26.20 17.89 2.33
N ASN A 157 -25.72 18.85 1.54
CA ASN A 157 -24.84 18.64 0.38
C ASN A 157 -23.88 19.83 0.29
N LEU A 158 -22.66 19.58 -0.17
CA LEU A 158 -21.61 20.58 -0.42
C LEU A 158 -21.43 20.88 -1.91
N GLU A 159 -21.93 20.03 -2.80
CA GLU A 159 -21.63 20.11 -4.24
C GLU A 159 -22.10 21.44 -4.86
N ASN A 160 -21.25 22.09 -5.65
CA ASN A 160 -21.50 23.40 -6.28
C ASN A 160 -21.67 24.58 -5.30
N HIS A 161 -21.46 24.39 -3.99
CA HIS A 161 -21.31 25.51 -3.06
C HIS A 161 -19.91 26.13 -3.15
N LYS A 162 -19.75 27.33 -2.57
CA LYS A 162 -18.45 27.95 -2.35
C LYS A 162 -18.05 27.91 -0.89
N ALA A 163 -16.81 27.51 -0.62
CA ALA A 163 -16.26 27.47 0.71
C ALA A 163 -14.76 27.78 0.71
N LYS A 164 -14.26 28.09 1.91
CA LYS A 164 -12.85 27.91 2.26
C LYS A 164 -12.70 26.59 2.98
N ILE A 165 -13.52 26.35 4.00
CA ILE A 165 -13.44 25.16 4.84
C ILE A 165 -14.61 24.21 4.53
N ILE A 166 -14.31 22.94 4.30
CA ILE A 166 -15.29 21.86 4.25
C ILE A 166 -14.99 20.84 5.35
N ALA A 167 -16.03 20.34 6.03
CA ALA A 167 -15.88 19.33 7.07
C ALA A 167 -17.00 18.29 7.00
N ALA A 168 -16.77 17.11 7.57
CA ALA A 168 -17.73 16.02 7.65
C ALA A 168 -17.64 15.32 9.01
N ASP A 169 -18.80 15.03 9.61
CA ASP A 169 -18.93 13.97 10.61
C ASP A 169 -19.36 12.70 9.90
N LEU A 170 -18.64 11.60 10.08
CA LEU A 170 -18.99 10.29 9.51
C LEU A 170 -18.88 9.16 10.52
N ILE A 171 -19.63 8.10 10.25
CA ILE A 171 -19.49 6.79 10.91
C ILE A 171 -18.92 5.81 9.88
N ALA A 172 -17.75 5.25 10.16
CA ALA A 172 -17.13 4.19 9.39
C ALA A 172 -17.39 2.84 10.08
N THR A 173 -17.57 1.78 9.28
CA THR A 173 -17.93 0.45 9.78
C THR A 173 -16.92 -0.61 9.30
N PHE A 174 -16.57 -1.51 10.21
CA PHE A 174 -15.49 -2.48 10.04
C PHE A 174 -15.97 -3.88 10.44
N LEU A 175 -15.64 -4.88 9.62
CA LEU A 175 -15.84 -6.31 9.90
C LEU A 175 -14.51 -7.06 9.77
N PRO A 176 -14.32 -8.21 10.46
CA PRO A 176 -13.10 -9.00 10.34
C PRO A 176 -12.82 -9.44 8.89
N ASP A 177 -11.55 -9.42 8.49
CA ASP A 177 -11.13 -9.75 7.12
C ASP A 177 -11.70 -11.10 6.66
N ASP A 178 -11.62 -12.15 7.50
CA ASP A 178 -12.10 -13.51 7.19
C ASP A 178 -13.58 -13.57 6.79
N VAL A 179 -14.44 -12.71 7.36
CA VAL A 179 -15.87 -12.66 7.03
C VAL A 179 -16.06 -12.09 5.62
N VAL A 180 -15.35 -11.01 5.31
CA VAL A 180 -15.37 -10.36 4.00
C VAL A 180 -14.79 -11.30 2.94
N ASP A 181 -13.60 -11.85 3.19
CA ASP A 181 -12.92 -12.77 2.29
C ASP A 181 -13.72 -14.06 2.04
N GLY A 182 -14.45 -14.57 3.06
CA GLY A 182 -15.37 -15.70 2.91
C GLY A 182 -16.53 -15.41 1.95
N LEU A 183 -17.14 -14.22 2.04
CA LEU A 183 -18.20 -13.77 1.13
C LEU A 183 -17.68 -13.62 -0.32
N TYR A 184 -16.54 -12.95 -0.51
CA TYR A 184 -15.92 -12.80 -1.84
C TYR A 184 -15.61 -14.17 -2.47
N LYS A 185 -15.03 -15.12 -1.71
CA LYS A 185 -14.68 -16.46 -2.20
C LYS A 185 -15.92 -17.30 -2.55
N ALA A 186 -17.02 -17.19 -1.80
CA ALA A 186 -18.26 -17.90 -2.11
C ALA A 186 -18.90 -17.39 -3.42
N VAL A 187 -18.86 -16.07 -3.66
CA VAL A 187 -19.33 -15.45 -4.91
C VAL A 187 -18.41 -15.80 -6.09
N GLU A 188 -17.08 -15.79 -5.90
CA GLU A 188 -16.09 -16.24 -6.89
C GLU A 188 -16.31 -17.71 -7.29
N LEU A 189 -16.53 -18.61 -6.32
CA LEU A 189 -16.84 -20.02 -6.58
C LEU A 189 -18.17 -20.24 -7.30
N ALA A 190 -19.09 -19.29 -7.28
CA ALA A 190 -20.32 -19.33 -8.07
C ALA A 190 -20.10 -18.89 -9.54
N GLY A 191 -18.99 -18.22 -9.84
CA GLY A 191 -18.69 -17.64 -11.17
C GLY A 191 -19.08 -16.17 -11.32
N LEU A 192 -19.26 -15.45 -10.21
CA LEU A 192 -19.73 -14.06 -10.17
C LEU A 192 -18.64 -13.09 -9.71
N GLU A 193 -18.70 -11.85 -10.19
CA GLU A 193 -17.93 -10.72 -9.65
C GLU A 193 -18.76 -9.94 -8.60
N VAL A 194 -18.17 -9.63 -7.44
CA VAL A 194 -18.77 -8.67 -6.49
C VAL A 194 -18.67 -7.25 -7.06
N ALA A 195 -19.82 -6.65 -7.36
CA ALA A 195 -19.95 -5.29 -7.90
C ALA A 195 -20.21 -4.23 -6.82
N ASN A 196 -20.78 -4.61 -5.68
CA ASN A 196 -20.79 -3.81 -4.45
C ASN A 196 -20.89 -4.72 -3.22
N LEU A 197 -20.29 -4.29 -2.10
CA LEU A 197 -20.48 -4.89 -0.78
C LEU A 197 -21.00 -3.81 0.17
N THR A 198 -22.12 -4.08 0.82
CA THR A 198 -22.74 -3.19 1.82
C THR A 198 -22.99 -3.92 3.14
N LEU A 199 -23.66 -3.26 4.09
CA LEU A 199 -24.13 -3.91 5.32
C LEU A 199 -25.64 -4.15 5.25
N GLU A 200 -26.11 -5.26 5.83
CA GLU A 200 -27.55 -5.55 5.96
C GLU A 200 -28.33 -4.39 6.62
N PRO A 201 -27.89 -3.77 7.74
CA PRO A 201 -28.58 -2.61 8.30
C PRO A 201 -28.52 -1.35 7.42
N ILE A 202 -27.58 -1.23 6.47
CA ILE A 202 -27.58 -0.13 5.47
C ILE A 202 -28.61 -0.42 4.37
N ALA A 203 -28.61 -1.66 3.85
CA ALA A 203 -29.59 -2.11 2.86
C ALA A 203 -31.03 -1.98 3.39
N ALA A 204 -31.30 -2.51 4.59
CA ALA A 204 -32.62 -2.45 5.22
C ALA A 204 -33.08 -1.00 5.43
N MET A 205 -32.17 -0.09 5.79
CA MET A 205 -32.43 1.34 6.00
C MET A 205 -32.82 2.10 4.72
N ALA A 206 -32.37 1.64 3.54
CA ALA A 206 -32.76 2.22 2.25
C ALA A 206 -34.26 1.98 1.93
N VAL A 207 -34.81 0.84 2.36
CA VAL A 207 -36.23 0.49 2.19
C VAL A 207 -37.09 0.95 3.38
N ALA A 208 -36.68 0.61 4.61
CA ALA A 208 -37.55 0.70 5.79
C ALA A 208 -37.72 2.13 6.34
N ILE A 209 -36.69 2.98 6.25
CA ILE A 209 -36.73 4.37 6.73
C ILE A 209 -36.16 5.33 5.67
N PRO A 210 -36.96 5.66 4.63
CA PRO A 210 -36.63 6.69 3.65
C PRO A 210 -36.20 8.02 4.27
N GLN A 211 -35.33 8.77 3.57
CA GLN A 211 -34.66 9.98 4.08
C GLN A 211 -35.57 10.98 4.80
N MET A 212 -36.82 11.16 4.34
CA MET A 212 -37.81 12.05 4.95
C MET A 212 -38.14 11.73 6.42
N TYR A 213 -37.96 10.48 6.86
CA TYR A 213 -38.19 10.05 8.24
C TYR A 213 -36.94 10.11 9.11
N ARG A 214 -35.73 10.22 8.53
CA ARG A 214 -34.44 10.19 9.26
C ARG A 214 -34.21 11.41 10.17
N MET A 215 -35.08 12.42 10.09
CA MET A 215 -35.20 13.51 11.08
C MET A 215 -35.70 13.03 12.46
N LEU A 216 -36.42 11.91 12.52
CA LEU A 216 -36.96 11.33 13.74
C LEU A 216 -35.95 10.37 14.37
N ASN A 217 -35.94 10.31 15.71
CA ASN A 217 -35.13 9.31 16.42
C ASN A 217 -35.81 7.94 16.35
N ILE A 218 -35.42 7.09 15.40
CA ILE A 218 -36.02 5.77 15.14
C ILE A 218 -34.90 4.73 15.08
N ALA A 219 -35.10 3.58 15.72
CA ALA A 219 -34.29 2.39 15.46
C ALA A 219 -34.96 1.50 14.40
N LEU A 220 -34.15 0.94 13.52
CA LEU A 220 -34.48 -0.24 12.71
C LEU A 220 -33.78 -1.45 13.35
N ILE A 221 -34.51 -2.55 13.49
CA ILE A 221 -33.95 -3.88 13.80
C ILE A 221 -34.35 -4.80 12.66
N ASP A 222 -33.39 -5.31 11.88
CA ASP A 222 -33.62 -6.51 11.08
C ASP A 222 -33.34 -7.73 11.97
N VAL A 223 -34.29 -8.65 12.08
CA VAL A 223 -34.15 -9.86 12.92
C VAL A 223 -34.13 -11.05 12.00
N GLY A 224 -32.91 -11.49 11.66
CA GLY A 224 -32.66 -12.62 10.78
C GLY A 224 -32.82 -13.98 11.48
N ALA A 225 -32.00 -14.92 11.05
CA ALA A 225 -31.91 -16.25 11.64
C ALA A 225 -30.82 -16.31 12.72
N GLY A 226 -29.55 -16.03 12.36
CA GLY A 226 -28.41 -15.99 13.29
C GLY A 226 -28.06 -14.61 13.85
N THR A 227 -28.45 -13.51 13.18
CA THR A 227 -28.11 -12.14 13.59
C THR A 227 -29.32 -11.23 13.70
N SER A 228 -29.25 -10.27 14.64
CA SER A 228 -30.13 -9.11 14.70
C SER A 228 -29.33 -7.84 14.45
N ASP A 229 -29.75 -7.07 13.45
CA ASP A 229 -28.98 -6.03 12.81
C ASP A 229 -29.65 -4.67 13.04
N ILE A 230 -28.94 -3.76 13.72
CA ILE A 230 -29.49 -2.55 14.32
C ILE A 230 -28.92 -1.30 13.63
N SER A 231 -29.79 -0.34 13.34
CA SER A 231 -29.38 0.99 12.89
C SER A 231 -30.31 2.08 13.43
N ILE A 232 -29.77 3.27 13.71
CA ILE A 232 -30.52 4.35 14.35
C ILE A 232 -30.44 5.62 13.50
N THR A 233 -31.61 6.18 13.16
CA THR A 233 -31.71 7.48 12.47
C THR A 233 -31.96 8.59 13.47
N LYS A 234 -31.38 9.78 13.25
CA LYS A 234 -31.62 10.96 14.07
C LYS A 234 -31.15 12.23 13.35
N ASP A 235 -31.82 13.36 13.60
CA ASP A 235 -31.42 14.70 13.14
C ASP A 235 -31.18 14.85 11.61
N GLY A 236 -31.66 13.90 10.80
CA GLY A 236 -31.61 13.91 9.33
C GLY A 236 -30.76 12.79 8.72
N SER A 237 -30.00 12.06 9.53
CA SER A 237 -29.03 11.05 9.07
C SER A 237 -29.12 9.74 9.87
N ILE A 238 -28.26 8.78 9.54
CA ILE A 238 -28.05 7.55 10.30
C ILE A 238 -26.87 7.82 11.23
N VAL A 239 -27.05 7.61 12.54
CA VAL A 239 -26.09 8.03 13.58
C VAL A 239 -25.41 6.88 14.31
N ALA A 240 -25.90 5.64 14.12
CA ALA A 240 -25.32 4.43 14.68
C ALA A 240 -25.69 3.18 13.87
N TYR A 241 -24.78 2.21 13.88
CA TYR A 241 -24.98 0.83 13.42
C TYR A 241 -24.56 -0.14 14.54
N GLY A 242 -25.09 -1.36 14.54
CA GLY A 242 -24.66 -2.43 15.44
C GLY A 242 -25.23 -3.77 14.99
N MET A 243 -24.64 -4.87 15.47
CA MET A 243 -25.08 -6.23 15.19
C MET A 243 -25.08 -7.04 16.50
N LEU A 244 -25.96 -8.03 16.59
CA LEU A 244 -26.05 -8.98 17.70
C LEU A 244 -26.08 -10.42 17.16
N PRO A 245 -25.28 -11.36 17.68
CA PRO A 245 -25.29 -12.77 17.30
C PRO A 245 -26.43 -13.56 17.98
N VAL A 246 -27.62 -12.96 18.07
CA VAL A 246 -28.82 -13.56 18.65
C VAL A 246 -30.02 -13.13 17.82
N ALA A 247 -30.71 -14.11 17.23
CA ALA A 247 -31.94 -13.94 16.45
C ALA A 247 -32.73 -15.26 16.43
N GLY A 248 -33.57 -15.48 15.41
CA GLY A 248 -34.56 -16.56 15.38
C GLY A 248 -34.04 -18.00 15.56
N ASP A 249 -32.74 -18.27 15.41
CA ASP A 249 -32.11 -19.59 15.59
C ASP A 249 -32.17 -20.10 17.04
N CYS A 250 -32.04 -19.23 18.06
CA CYS A 250 -32.05 -19.68 19.46
C CYS A 250 -33.40 -20.31 19.83
N LEU A 251 -34.49 -19.71 19.35
CA LEU A 251 -35.86 -20.21 19.52
C LEU A 251 -36.05 -21.56 18.79
N THR A 252 -35.40 -21.75 17.63
CA THR A 252 -35.38 -23.03 16.92
C THR A 252 -34.63 -24.10 17.70
N GLU A 253 -33.54 -23.75 18.38
CA GLU A 253 -32.82 -24.70 19.24
C GLU A 253 -33.63 -25.11 20.47
N ASP A 254 -34.41 -24.21 21.09
CA ASP A 254 -35.31 -24.58 22.19
C ASP A 254 -36.38 -25.57 21.73
N ILE A 255 -37.03 -25.28 20.60
CA ILE A 255 -38.04 -26.16 19.99
C ILE A 255 -37.42 -27.53 19.65
N ALA A 256 -36.22 -27.56 19.07
CA ALA A 256 -35.51 -28.81 18.74
C ALA A 256 -35.22 -29.66 19.99
N ARG A 257 -34.78 -29.02 21.08
CA ARG A 257 -34.46 -29.68 22.35
C ARG A 257 -35.71 -30.18 23.09
N HIS A 258 -36.80 -29.42 23.08
CA HIS A 258 -38.07 -29.79 23.72
C HIS A 258 -38.82 -30.88 22.94
N CYS A 259 -38.96 -30.71 21.62
CA CYS A 259 -39.69 -31.63 20.76
C CYS A 259 -38.89 -32.89 20.38
N LEU A 260 -37.60 -32.94 20.69
CA LEU A 260 -36.66 -34.01 20.30
C LEU A 260 -36.64 -34.25 18.78
N VAL A 261 -36.44 -33.18 18.02
CA VAL A 261 -36.43 -33.15 16.54
C VAL A 261 -35.13 -32.56 15.99
N ASP A 262 -34.90 -32.72 14.68
CA ASP A 262 -33.85 -31.97 13.97
C ASP A 262 -34.21 -30.48 13.81
N PHE A 263 -33.19 -29.66 13.53
CA PHE A 263 -33.31 -28.20 13.41
C PHE A 263 -34.29 -27.77 12.31
N THR A 264 -34.34 -28.49 11.19
CA THR A 264 -35.26 -28.21 10.06
C THR A 264 -36.72 -28.45 10.46
N THR A 265 -36.97 -29.51 11.23
CA THR A 265 -38.30 -29.84 11.77
C THR A 265 -38.70 -28.86 12.89
N ALA A 266 -37.76 -28.41 13.72
CA ALA A 266 -38.00 -27.35 14.69
C ALA A 266 -38.35 -26.01 14.02
N GLU A 267 -37.67 -25.65 12.93
CA GLU A 267 -37.98 -24.44 12.14
C GLU A 267 -39.37 -24.52 11.50
N MET A 268 -39.75 -25.71 11.02
CA MET A 268 -41.09 -25.99 10.51
C MET A 268 -42.16 -25.82 11.61
N ILE A 269 -41.89 -26.27 12.84
CA ILE A 269 -42.78 -26.05 14.00
C ILE A 269 -42.87 -24.54 14.33
N LYS A 270 -41.73 -23.84 14.40
CA LYS A 270 -41.64 -22.39 14.68
C LYS A 270 -42.43 -21.55 13.69
N ARG A 271 -42.37 -21.90 12.39
CA ARG A 271 -43.12 -21.23 11.31
C ARG A 271 -44.59 -21.66 11.29
N GLY A 272 -44.89 -22.91 11.66
CA GLY A 272 -46.26 -23.44 11.70
C GLY A 272 -47.19 -22.67 12.64
N ILE A 273 -46.68 -22.16 13.76
CA ILE A 273 -47.47 -21.37 14.72
C ILE A 273 -47.81 -19.93 14.26
N GLU A 274 -47.30 -19.47 13.12
CA GLU A 274 -47.79 -18.24 12.45
C GLU A 274 -49.20 -18.48 11.86
N HIS A 275 -49.58 -19.73 11.59
CA HIS A 275 -50.77 -20.08 10.78
C HIS A 275 -51.70 -21.13 11.42
N SER A 276 -51.29 -21.77 12.52
CA SER A 276 -52.08 -22.79 13.22
C SER A 276 -51.84 -22.76 14.73
N ASP A 277 -52.91 -22.94 15.53
CA ASP A 277 -52.80 -23.02 16.99
C ASP A 277 -52.18 -24.35 17.47
N THR A 278 -52.08 -25.36 16.60
CA THR A 278 -51.37 -26.63 16.85
C THR A 278 -50.57 -27.09 15.63
N VAL A 279 -49.40 -27.70 15.86
CA VAL A 279 -48.56 -28.28 14.81
C VAL A 279 -48.34 -29.78 15.07
N GLU A 280 -48.61 -30.61 14.07
CA GLU A 280 -48.25 -32.04 14.06
C GLU A 280 -46.82 -32.24 13.55
N TYR A 281 -46.04 -33.08 14.21
CA TYR A 281 -44.67 -33.40 13.81
C TYR A 281 -44.32 -34.87 14.15
N LYS A 282 -43.07 -35.26 13.90
CA LYS A 282 -42.52 -36.54 14.38
C LYS A 282 -41.24 -36.29 15.15
N ASP A 283 -41.10 -36.95 16.29
CA ASP A 283 -39.86 -36.95 17.06
C ASP A 283 -38.76 -37.80 16.38
N ILE A 284 -37.55 -37.78 16.94
CA ILE A 284 -36.39 -38.58 16.50
C ILE A 284 -36.62 -40.12 16.54
N MET A 285 -37.66 -40.59 17.24
CA MET A 285 -38.08 -42.01 17.22
C MET A 285 -39.12 -42.29 16.12
N GLY A 286 -39.53 -41.27 15.36
CA GLY A 286 -40.53 -41.33 14.30
C GLY A 286 -41.97 -41.38 14.80
N LEU A 287 -42.20 -41.15 16.10
CA LEU A 287 -43.54 -41.17 16.69
C LEU A 287 -44.28 -39.87 16.34
N PRO A 288 -45.58 -39.92 15.97
CA PRO A 288 -46.36 -38.72 15.72
C PRO A 288 -46.63 -37.98 17.04
N GLN A 289 -46.33 -36.70 17.06
CA GLN A 289 -46.52 -35.80 18.20
C GLN A 289 -47.33 -34.56 17.75
N THR A 290 -47.85 -33.81 18.72
CA THR A 290 -48.53 -32.53 18.47
C THR A 290 -48.15 -31.55 19.58
N ILE A 291 -47.83 -30.31 19.21
CA ILE A 291 -47.53 -29.22 20.14
C ILE A 291 -48.48 -28.04 19.88
N SER A 292 -48.88 -27.31 20.93
CA SER A 292 -49.69 -26.10 20.77
C SER A 292 -48.84 -24.84 20.64
N LYS A 293 -49.42 -23.79 20.07
CA LYS A 293 -48.79 -22.48 19.96
C LYS A 293 -48.38 -21.90 21.32
N GLU A 294 -49.23 -22.05 22.33
CA GLU A 294 -48.93 -21.61 23.70
C GLU A 294 -47.77 -22.40 24.31
N GLU A 295 -47.65 -23.70 24.00
CA GLU A 295 -46.52 -24.51 24.46
C GLU A 295 -45.22 -24.10 23.76
N VAL A 296 -45.22 -23.88 22.43
CA VAL A 296 -44.05 -23.34 21.70
C VAL A 296 -43.60 -21.99 22.28
N LEU A 297 -44.54 -21.05 22.49
CA LEU A 297 -44.24 -19.74 23.07
C LEU A 297 -43.76 -19.83 24.54
N SER A 298 -44.23 -20.83 25.30
CA SER A 298 -43.75 -21.09 26.66
C SER A 298 -42.41 -21.85 26.73
N VAL A 299 -42.02 -22.54 25.66
CA VAL A 299 -40.69 -23.18 25.51
C VAL A 299 -39.65 -22.14 25.12
N CYS A 300 -40.02 -21.22 24.23
CA CYS A 300 -39.15 -20.16 23.73
C CYS A 300 -39.09 -18.92 24.65
N SER A 301 -39.82 -18.87 25.77
CA SER A 301 -40.07 -17.63 26.53
C SER A 301 -38.81 -16.91 26.99
N ASP A 302 -37.81 -17.67 27.41
CA ASP A 302 -36.63 -17.14 28.09
C ASP A 302 -35.66 -16.55 27.06
N ASN A 303 -35.33 -17.30 26.00
CA ASN A 303 -34.54 -16.79 24.86
C ASN A 303 -35.27 -15.70 24.07
N LEU A 304 -36.61 -15.74 23.96
CA LEU A 304 -37.39 -14.66 23.34
C LEU A 304 -37.31 -13.37 24.15
N THR A 305 -37.34 -13.47 25.48
CA THR A 305 -37.13 -12.33 26.37
C THR A 305 -35.70 -11.83 26.26
N GLU A 306 -34.69 -12.70 26.33
CA GLU A 306 -33.28 -12.30 26.24
C GLU A 306 -32.94 -11.64 24.89
N MET A 307 -33.40 -12.21 23.77
CA MET A 307 -33.24 -11.64 22.43
C MET A 307 -33.85 -10.24 22.31
N ALA A 308 -35.01 -10.01 22.94
CA ALA A 308 -35.65 -8.70 22.98
C ALA A 308 -34.94 -7.71 23.92
N GLU A 309 -34.44 -8.18 25.06
CA GLU A 309 -33.69 -7.35 26.01
C GLU A 309 -32.32 -6.93 25.45
N GLN A 310 -31.56 -7.85 24.85
CA GLN A 310 -30.28 -7.54 24.21
C GLN A 310 -30.45 -6.51 23.08
N ALA A 311 -31.47 -6.66 22.22
CA ALA A 311 -31.76 -5.72 21.14
C ALA A 311 -32.15 -4.32 21.67
N ALA A 312 -33.01 -4.26 22.70
CA ALA A 312 -33.40 -3.01 23.34
C ALA A 312 -32.22 -2.32 24.07
N ASP A 313 -31.40 -3.07 24.79
CA ASP A 313 -30.23 -2.53 25.49
C ASP A 313 -29.17 -2.03 24.49
N LYS A 314 -28.95 -2.75 23.38
CA LYS A 314 -28.04 -2.29 22.32
C LYS A 314 -28.55 -1.04 21.62
N ILE A 315 -29.87 -0.90 21.41
CA ILE A 315 -30.48 0.36 20.96
C ILE A 315 -30.22 1.49 21.95
N MET A 316 -30.34 1.24 23.27
CA MET A 316 -30.08 2.27 24.28
C MET A 316 -28.61 2.67 24.34
N GLU A 317 -27.68 1.72 24.21
CA GLU A 317 -26.24 1.94 24.11
C GLU A 317 -25.92 2.87 22.93
N LEU A 318 -26.32 2.48 21.72
CA LEU A 318 -26.06 3.19 20.46
C LEU A 318 -26.72 4.59 20.40
N ASN A 319 -27.86 4.80 21.09
CA ASN A 319 -28.54 6.09 21.21
C ASN A 319 -28.06 6.93 22.42
N GLY A 320 -26.91 6.57 23.02
CA GLY A 320 -26.28 7.36 24.09
C GLY A 320 -26.99 7.26 25.45
N GLY A 321 -27.33 6.04 25.85
CA GLY A 321 -27.96 5.69 27.12
C GLY A 321 -29.45 6.06 27.21
N LYS A 322 -30.18 6.05 26.08
CA LYS A 322 -31.56 6.58 25.96
C LYS A 322 -32.43 5.73 25.04
N PRO A 323 -33.75 5.65 25.26
CA PRO A 323 -34.65 5.03 24.30
C PRO A 323 -34.85 5.91 23.05
N VAL A 324 -35.14 5.26 21.92
CA VAL A 324 -35.55 5.91 20.67
C VAL A 324 -37.04 6.32 20.73
N SER A 325 -37.53 7.08 19.75
CA SER A 325 -38.94 7.50 19.72
C SER A 325 -39.89 6.43 19.17
N ALA A 326 -39.38 5.54 18.33
CA ALA A 326 -40.05 4.37 17.75
C ALA A 326 -39.01 3.33 17.29
N VAL A 327 -39.46 2.08 17.12
CA VAL A 327 -38.69 0.95 16.59
C VAL A 327 -39.45 0.33 15.41
N PHE A 328 -38.78 0.17 14.28
CA PHE A 328 -39.28 -0.63 13.16
C PHE A 328 -38.55 -1.97 13.21
N VAL A 329 -39.29 -3.08 13.22
CA VAL A 329 -38.73 -4.44 13.15
C VAL A 329 -38.95 -4.97 11.74
N VAL A 330 -37.95 -5.61 11.14
CA VAL A 330 -38.04 -6.30 9.85
C VAL A 330 -37.42 -7.71 9.98
N GLY A 331 -37.26 -8.43 8.87
CA GLY A 331 -36.68 -9.78 8.89
C GLY A 331 -37.67 -10.90 9.19
N GLY A 332 -37.13 -12.10 9.42
CA GLY A 332 -37.88 -13.33 9.64
C GLY A 332 -38.16 -13.64 11.11
N GLY A 333 -37.14 -13.56 11.97
CA GLY A 333 -37.26 -13.87 13.40
C GLY A 333 -38.17 -12.89 14.16
N GLY A 334 -38.23 -11.63 13.71
CA GLY A 334 -39.10 -10.59 14.27
C GLY A 334 -40.61 -10.85 14.13
N LYS A 335 -41.01 -11.89 13.39
CA LYS A 335 -42.40 -12.34 13.24
C LYS A 335 -42.95 -13.11 14.46
N ILE A 336 -42.08 -13.60 15.35
CA ILE A 336 -42.51 -14.37 16.54
C ILE A 336 -43.38 -13.50 17.47
N GLU A 337 -44.50 -14.06 17.93
CA GLU A 337 -45.49 -13.32 18.72
C GLU A 337 -44.90 -12.80 20.04
N GLY A 338 -45.15 -11.53 20.36
CA GLY A 338 -44.68 -10.87 21.58
C GLY A 338 -43.32 -10.16 21.48
N TYR A 339 -42.47 -10.46 20.49
CA TYR A 339 -41.13 -9.85 20.37
C TYR A 339 -41.18 -8.30 20.37
N THR A 340 -42.03 -7.71 19.53
CA THR A 340 -42.18 -6.25 19.43
C THR A 340 -42.68 -5.62 20.74
N GLN A 341 -43.51 -6.31 21.51
CA GLN A 341 -43.94 -5.84 22.83
C GLN A 341 -42.82 -5.90 23.86
N LEU A 342 -42.02 -6.98 23.88
CA LEU A 342 -40.88 -7.11 24.80
C LEU A 342 -39.82 -6.02 24.54
N VAL A 343 -39.48 -5.77 23.27
CA VAL A 343 -38.59 -4.65 22.88
C VAL A 343 -39.17 -3.29 23.30
N ALA A 344 -40.47 -3.06 23.10
CA ALA A 344 -41.12 -1.81 23.51
C ALA A 344 -41.11 -1.60 25.03
N ASP A 345 -41.44 -2.65 25.79
CA ASP A 345 -41.51 -2.62 27.24
C ASP A 345 -40.11 -2.40 27.86
N ARG A 346 -39.07 -3.06 27.35
CA ARG A 346 -37.67 -2.88 27.80
C ARG A 346 -37.14 -1.47 27.49
N LEU A 347 -37.48 -0.92 26.32
CA LEU A 347 -37.18 0.49 25.97
C LEU A 347 -38.05 1.50 26.74
N GLY A 348 -39.11 1.07 27.44
CA GLY A 348 -40.05 1.97 28.10
C GLY A 348 -40.86 2.86 27.14
N ILE A 349 -41.05 2.43 25.89
CA ILE A 349 -41.83 3.14 24.87
C ILE A 349 -43.25 2.57 24.75
N ALA A 350 -44.16 3.35 24.17
CA ALA A 350 -45.51 2.87 23.88
C ALA A 350 -45.46 1.70 22.88
N ARG A 351 -46.16 0.60 23.17
CA ARG A 351 -46.12 -0.66 22.41
C ARG A 351 -46.49 -0.49 20.94
N GLU A 352 -47.36 0.46 20.61
CA GLU A 352 -47.77 0.81 19.25
C GLU A 352 -46.65 1.50 18.44
N ARG A 353 -45.52 1.81 19.06
CA ARG A 353 -44.33 2.39 18.42
C ARG A 353 -43.21 1.39 18.19
N CYS A 354 -43.36 0.12 18.59
CA CYS A 354 -42.52 -0.98 18.13
C CYS A 354 -43.39 -1.87 17.23
N ALA A 355 -43.06 -1.95 15.94
CA ALA A 355 -43.90 -2.64 14.97
C ALA A 355 -43.07 -3.37 13.92
N LEU A 356 -43.47 -4.61 13.61
CA LEU A 356 -43.02 -5.36 12.45
C LEU A 356 -43.50 -4.66 11.17
N ARG A 357 -42.61 -4.47 10.19
CA ARG A 357 -42.87 -3.74 8.94
C ARG A 357 -42.55 -4.59 7.71
N GLY A 358 -43.31 -4.43 6.63
CA GLY A 358 -43.11 -5.15 5.37
C GLY A 358 -43.67 -4.37 4.17
N GLU A 359 -44.86 -4.75 3.68
CA GLU A 359 -45.49 -4.12 2.51
C GLU A 359 -45.59 -2.59 2.64
N GLU A 360 -45.87 -2.06 3.83
CA GLU A 360 -46.12 -0.64 4.05
C GLU A 360 -44.86 0.24 4.05
N VAL A 361 -43.66 -0.34 4.06
CA VAL A 361 -42.41 0.38 3.75
C VAL A 361 -42.00 0.23 2.27
N MET A 362 -42.43 -0.86 1.62
CA MET A 362 -42.14 -1.15 0.20
C MET A 362 -43.05 -0.40 -0.80
N GLN A 363 -43.51 0.82 -0.46
CA GLN A 363 -44.45 1.60 -1.28
C GLN A 363 -43.88 2.08 -2.63
N LYS A 364 -42.55 2.17 -2.75
CA LYS A 364 -41.81 2.49 -3.99
C LYS A 364 -41.28 1.25 -4.72
N ILE A 365 -41.66 0.05 -4.27
CA ILE A 365 -41.13 -1.22 -4.81
C ILE A 365 -42.24 -1.95 -5.55
N ASP A 366 -42.09 -2.00 -6.87
CA ASP A 366 -42.98 -2.72 -7.78
C ASP A 366 -42.40 -4.11 -8.06
N PHE A 367 -43.22 -5.14 -7.98
CA PHE A 367 -42.83 -6.52 -8.24
C PHE A 367 -43.56 -6.99 -9.49
N LEU A 368 -42.84 -7.32 -10.56
CA LEU A 368 -43.42 -7.83 -11.80
C LEU A 368 -43.97 -9.26 -11.65
N PRO A 369 -43.37 -10.16 -10.85
CA PRO A 369 -44.01 -11.40 -10.41
C PRO A 369 -45.14 -11.05 -9.43
N GLY A 370 -46.37 -11.06 -9.93
CA GLY A 370 -47.58 -10.62 -9.18
C GLY A 370 -48.06 -11.58 -8.09
N ASP A 371 -47.27 -12.61 -7.79
CA ASP A 371 -47.47 -13.67 -6.79
C ASP A 371 -46.50 -13.57 -5.60
N ILE A 372 -45.53 -12.66 -5.62
CA ILE A 372 -44.64 -12.40 -4.48
C ILE A 372 -45.43 -11.75 -3.32
N LYS A 373 -45.51 -12.46 -2.18
CA LYS A 373 -46.05 -11.95 -0.91
C LYS A 373 -45.09 -10.90 -0.35
N LYS A 374 -45.47 -9.62 -0.41
CA LYS A 374 -44.73 -8.52 0.23
C LYS A 374 -44.75 -8.67 1.76
N ASP A 375 -43.64 -9.07 2.38
CA ASP A 375 -43.50 -9.08 3.84
C ASP A 375 -42.11 -8.65 4.33
N SER A 376 -41.90 -8.67 5.65
CA SER A 376 -40.71 -8.16 6.33
C SER A 376 -39.38 -8.80 5.88
N MET A 377 -39.41 -9.98 5.24
CA MET A 377 -38.22 -10.68 4.76
C MET A 377 -37.72 -10.15 3.40
N LEU A 378 -38.48 -9.32 2.69
CA LEU A 378 -38.05 -8.77 1.39
C LEU A 378 -37.30 -7.44 1.50
N VAL A 379 -37.30 -6.83 2.70
CA VAL A 379 -36.76 -5.49 2.94
C VAL A 379 -35.26 -5.42 2.61
N THR A 380 -34.48 -6.38 3.08
CA THR A 380 -33.01 -6.40 2.94
C THR A 380 -32.56 -6.88 1.56
N PRO A 381 -33.10 -7.96 0.95
CA PRO A 381 -32.81 -8.32 -0.44
C PRO A 381 -33.08 -7.20 -1.47
N VAL A 382 -34.15 -6.43 -1.28
CA VAL A 382 -34.46 -5.24 -2.11
C VAL A 382 -33.52 -4.09 -1.77
N GLY A 383 -33.20 -3.89 -0.49
CA GLY A 383 -32.24 -2.89 -0.01
C GLY A 383 -30.85 -3.03 -0.62
N ILE A 384 -30.34 -4.25 -0.78
CA ILE A 384 -29.05 -4.54 -1.42
C ILE A 384 -29.05 -4.04 -2.87
N CYS A 385 -30.15 -4.26 -3.59
CA CYS A 385 -30.31 -3.79 -4.98
C CYS A 385 -30.44 -2.26 -5.08
N LEU A 386 -31.12 -1.63 -4.11
CA LEU A 386 -31.24 -0.17 -4.03
C LEU A 386 -29.93 0.53 -3.70
N ASN A 387 -29.13 -0.06 -2.81
CA ASN A 387 -27.90 0.56 -2.32
C ASN A 387 -26.86 0.79 -3.42
N TYR A 388 -26.88 -0.02 -4.49
CA TYR A 388 -26.13 0.21 -5.73
C TYR A 388 -26.40 1.60 -6.38
N TYR A 389 -27.59 2.17 -6.20
CA TYR A 389 -27.97 3.49 -6.72
C TYR A 389 -27.71 4.63 -5.72
N GLU A 390 -27.60 4.34 -4.42
CA GLU A 390 -27.27 5.34 -3.39
C GLU A 390 -25.74 5.52 -3.24
N GLN A 391 -24.96 4.45 -3.34
CA GLN A 391 -23.50 4.47 -3.24
C GLN A 391 -22.84 4.65 -4.62
N SER A 392 -22.78 5.88 -5.13
CA SER A 392 -22.04 6.19 -6.36
C SER A 392 -20.51 6.26 -6.19
N ASN A 393 -19.97 5.63 -5.14
CA ASN A 393 -18.54 5.58 -4.82
C ASN A 393 -18.04 4.13 -4.91
N ASN A 394 -17.87 3.64 -6.14
CA ASN A 394 -17.26 2.34 -6.39
C ASN A 394 -15.83 2.34 -5.80
N PHE A 395 -15.59 1.50 -4.78
CA PHE A 395 -14.24 1.07 -4.46
C PHE A 395 -14.02 -0.31 -5.06
N VAL A 396 -12.96 -0.44 -5.86
CA VAL A 396 -12.51 -1.72 -6.40
C VAL A 396 -11.22 -2.13 -5.71
N PHE A 397 -11.06 -3.44 -5.52
CA PHE A 397 -9.93 -3.99 -4.78
C PHE A 397 -9.06 -4.77 -5.74
N VAL A 398 -7.76 -4.52 -5.75
CA VAL A 398 -6.78 -5.30 -6.53
C VAL A 398 -5.79 -5.97 -5.59
N THR A 399 -5.26 -7.12 -5.98
CA THR A 399 -4.25 -7.83 -5.18
C THR A 399 -2.87 -7.52 -5.75
N LEU A 400 -2.15 -6.57 -5.15
CA LEU A 400 -0.82 -6.15 -5.58
C LEU A 400 0.25 -6.90 -4.79
N ASN A 401 1.12 -7.66 -5.45
CA ASN A 401 2.19 -8.47 -4.82
C ASN A 401 1.72 -9.41 -3.68
N GLY A 402 0.42 -9.73 -3.63
CA GLY A 402 -0.21 -10.55 -2.61
C GLY A 402 -1.06 -9.78 -1.58
N GLU A 403 -0.99 -8.45 -1.53
CA GLU A 403 -1.76 -7.61 -0.60
C GLU A 403 -2.96 -6.96 -1.28
N ARG A 404 -4.11 -6.85 -0.59
CA ARG A 404 -5.33 -6.21 -1.15
C ARG A 404 -5.25 -4.69 -1.03
N VAL A 405 -5.14 -4.02 -2.17
CA VAL A 405 -5.12 -2.55 -2.32
C VAL A 405 -6.52 -2.05 -2.66
N LYS A 406 -7.02 -1.06 -1.91
CA LYS A 406 -8.33 -0.42 -2.12
C LYS A 406 -8.18 0.79 -3.05
N LEU A 407 -8.88 0.80 -4.18
CA LEU A 407 -8.81 1.86 -5.19
C LEU A 407 -10.19 2.45 -5.48
N TYR A 408 -10.23 3.73 -5.86
CA TYR A 408 -11.46 4.42 -6.23
C TYR A 408 -11.75 4.31 -7.74
N ASP A 409 -12.80 3.58 -8.11
CA ASP A 409 -13.19 3.39 -9.50
C ASP A 409 -13.93 4.61 -10.06
N ASN A 410 -13.14 5.55 -10.54
CA ASN A 410 -13.54 6.68 -11.37
C ASN A 410 -13.70 6.31 -12.88
N ASN A 411 -13.77 5.01 -13.20
CA ASN A 411 -13.76 4.43 -14.55
C ASN A 411 -12.47 4.72 -15.37
N LYS A 412 -11.34 5.00 -14.70
CA LYS A 412 -10.03 5.25 -15.34
C LYS A 412 -8.83 4.60 -14.63
N LEU A 413 -9.05 3.77 -13.62
CA LEU A 413 -7.96 3.15 -12.85
C LEU A 413 -7.00 2.34 -13.73
N ALA A 414 -5.71 2.47 -13.44
CA ALA A 414 -4.63 1.71 -14.04
C ALA A 414 -3.64 1.21 -12.98
N VAL A 415 -2.69 0.35 -13.38
CA VAL A 415 -1.68 -0.23 -12.47
C VAL A 415 -0.89 0.83 -11.68
N VAL A 416 -0.67 2.03 -12.25
CA VAL A 416 -0.04 3.16 -11.54
C VAL A 416 -0.77 3.56 -10.27
N ASP A 417 -2.11 3.52 -10.28
CA ASP A 417 -2.94 3.92 -9.13
C ASP A 417 -2.82 2.87 -8.01
N ALA A 418 -2.78 1.58 -8.38
CA ALA A 418 -2.49 0.48 -7.46
C ALA A 418 -1.11 0.63 -6.81
N ALA A 419 -0.08 0.90 -7.61
CA ALA A 419 1.29 1.01 -7.14
C ALA A 419 1.51 2.22 -6.22
N ILE A 420 0.88 3.37 -6.52
CA ILE A 420 0.91 4.56 -5.67
C ILE A 420 0.16 4.31 -4.35
N GLN A 421 -1.03 3.70 -4.40
CA GLN A 421 -1.87 3.48 -3.22
C GLN A 421 -1.27 2.44 -2.25
N ALA A 422 -0.38 1.57 -2.74
CA ALA A 422 0.41 0.64 -1.94
C ALA A 422 1.82 1.17 -1.57
N GLU A 423 2.03 2.49 -1.70
CA GLU A 423 3.28 3.19 -1.36
C GLU A 423 4.56 2.66 -2.05
N ILE A 424 4.44 1.95 -3.19
CA ILE A 424 5.62 1.44 -3.90
C ILE A 424 6.47 2.64 -4.35
N PRO A 425 7.73 2.74 -3.92
CA PRO A 425 8.55 3.90 -4.21
C PRO A 425 8.78 4.03 -5.72
N ASN A 426 8.78 5.27 -6.21
CA ASN A 426 8.98 5.57 -7.64
C ASN A 426 10.23 4.87 -8.22
N ASP A 427 11.28 4.78 -7.38
CA ASP A 427 12.55 4.12 -7.63
C ASP A 427 12.46 2.59 -7.88
N ALA A 428 11.42 1.93 -7.38
CA ALA A 428 11.14 0.51 -7.64
C ALA A 428 10.27 0.31 -8.90
N LEU A 429 9.60 1.36 -9.38
CA LEU A 429 8.79 1.33 -10.61
C LEU A 429 9.59 1.74 -11.85
N PHE A 430 10.49 2.73 -11.72
CA PHE A 430 11.22 3.34 -12.82
C PHE A 430 12.74 3.16 -12.69
N PRO A 431 13.41 2.59 -13.70
CA PRO A 431 14.81 2.15 -13.58
C PRO A 431 15.77 3.31 -13.37
N LYS A 432 16.54 3.24 -12.29
CA LYS A 432 17.60 4.21 -12.01
C LYS A 432 18.77 4.07 -12.98
N ARG A 433 19.36 5.22 -13.31
CA ARG A 433 20.66 5.28 -13.98
C ARG A 433 21.75 5.10 -12.94
N GLY A 434 22.78 4.31 -13.24
CA GLY A 434 23.97 4.18 -12.41
C GLY A 434 24.70 5.51 -12.26
N GLU A 435 25.43 5.65 -11.15
CA GLU A 435 26.14 6.88 -10.79
C GLU A 435 27.06 7.35 -11.92
N SER A 436 27.14 8.67 -12.11
CA SER A 436 28.00 9.28 -13.12
C SER A 436 29.35 9.63 -12.54
N LEU A 437 30.41 9.17 -13.21
CA LEU A 437 31.80 9.44 -12.86
C LEU A 437 32.21 10.82 -13.38
N THR A 438 32.43 11.76 -12.47
CA THR A 438 32.93 13.12 -12.73
C THR A 438 34.40 13.21 -12.37
N PHE A 439 35.22 13.75 -13.28
CA PHE A 439 36.65 13.97 -13.04
C PHE A 439 37.15 15.17 -13.86
N THR A 440 38.26 15.76 -13.46
CA THR A 440 38.92 16.84 -14.22
C THR A 440 40.02 16.25 -15.08
N PHE A 441 40.10 16.66 -16.36
CA PHE A 441 41.13 16.21 -17.29
C PHE A 441 41.79 17.42 -17.97
N ASN A 442 43.07 17.66 -17.66
CA ASN A 442 43.83 18.84 -18.09
C ASN A 442 43.04 20.16 -17.86
N GLY A 443 42.53 20.34 -16.64
CA GLY A 443 41.73 21.52 -16.25
C GLY A 443 40.31 21.59 -16.81
N LYS A 444 39.80 20.53 -17.47
CA LYS A 444 38.41 20.46 -17.98
C LYS A 444 37.64 19.34 -17.31
N GLN A 445 36.51 19.67 -16.68
CA GLN A 445 35.61 18.66 -16.13
C GLN A 445 35.02 17.77 -17.24
N LYS A 446 35.04 16.46 -17.01
CA LYS A 446 34.38 15.41 -17.79
C LYS A 446 33.38 14.69 -16.90
N VAL A 447 32.25 14.27 -17.48
CA VAL A 447 31.22 13.45 -16.83
C VAL A 447 30.95 12.25 -17.72
N ILE A 448 31.14 11.05 -17.19
CA ILE A 448 30.77 9.79 -17.82
C ILE A 448 29.51 9.30 -17.10
N ARG A 449 28.43 9.09 -17.83
CA ARG A 449 27.14 8.69 -17.25
C ARG A 449 27.08 7.18 -17.13
N GLY A 450 26.65 6.65 -15.97
CA GLY A 450 26.45 5.21 -15.78
C GLY A 450 25.40 4.62 -16.74
N GLU A 451 25.22 3.30 -16.68
CA GLU A 451 24.25 2.58 -17.50
C GLU A 451 22.81 2.79 -16.97
N ARG A 452 21.78 2.43 -17.74
CA ARG A 452 20.40 2.34 -17.23
C ARG A 452 20.15 0.95 -16.67
N GLY A 453 19.42 0.86 -15.56
CA GLY A 453 18.93 -0.42 -15.06
C GLY A 453 17.76 -0.97 -15.88
N GLU A 454 17.30 -2.16 -15.50
CA GLU A 454 16.17 -2.85 -16.09
C GLU A 454 14.86 -2.31 -15.50
N SER A 455 13.86 -2.03 -16.34
CA SER A 455 12.53 -1.59 -15.90
C SER A 455 11.84 -2.63 -15.01
N ALA A 456 10.91 -2.16 -14.15
CA ALA A 456 10.04 -3.05 -13.40
C ALA A 456 9.26 -3.97 -14.35
N VAL A 457 9.08 -5.24 -13.95
CA VAL A 457 8.25 -6.20 -14.70
C VAL A 457 6.88 -6.25 -14.04
N ILE A 458 5.85 -5.92 -14.81
CA ILE A 458 4.46 -5.85 -14.36
C ILE A 458 3.68 -6.98 -15.04
N LEU A 459 2.99 -7.79 -14.24
CA LEU A 459 2.01 -8.77 -14.70
C LEU A 459 0.62 -8.38 -14.18
N LEU A 460 -0.39 -8.46 -15.04
CA LEU A 460 -1.81 -8.30 -14.71
C LEU A 460 -2.51 -9.64 -14.98
N ASN A 461 -3.07 -10.24 -13.94
CA ASN A 461 -3.67 -11.59 -13.95
C ASN A 461 -2.76 -12.68 -14.54
N GLY A 462 -1.43 -12.49 -14.42
CA GLY A 462 -0.38 -13.39 -14.95
C GLY A 462 0.13 -13.03 -16.35
N GLU A 463 -0.52 -12.12 -17.08
CA GLU A 463 -0.11 -11.67 -18.42
C GLU A 463 0.74 -10.38 -18.35
N PRO A 464 1.74 -10.17 -19.23
CA PRO A 464 2.56 -8.96 -19.23
C PRO A 464 1.74 -7.67 -19.47
N ALA A 465 1.92 -6.69 -18.61
CA ALA A 465 1.21 -5.41 -18.63
C ALA A 465 2.18 -4.22 -18.52
N ASP A 466 1.65 -3.00 -18.67
CA ASP A 466 2.37 -1.75 -18.41
C ASP A 466 1.74 -0.95 -17.26
N ILE A 467 2.45 0.06 -16.76
CA ILE A 467 2.04 0.87 -15.62
C ILE A 467 0.75 1.69 -15.88
N HIS A 468 0.33 1.84 -17.14
CA HIS A 468 -0.89 2.55 -17.54
C HIS A 468 -2.00 1.59 -18.01
N THR A 469 -1.81 0.28 -17.87
CA THR A 469 -2.80 -0.72 -18.24
C THR A 469 -4.02 -0.61 -17.32
N PRO A 470 -5.25 -0.48 -17.86
CA PRO A 470 -6.45 -0.34 -17.04
C PRO A 470 -6.73 -1.57 -16.17
N ILE A 471 -7.20 -1.35 -14.95
CA ILE A 471 -7.50 -2.38 -13.95
C ILE A 471 -8.95 -2.33 -13.45
N ARG A 472 -9.41 -3.42 -12.84
CA ARG A 472 -10.77 -3.66 -12.36
C ARG A 472 -10.76 -4.31 -10.97
N GLY A 473 -11.95 -4.45 -10.38
CA GLY A 473 -12.13 -5.22 -9.16
C GLY A 473 -11.69 -6.67 -9.30
N ASN A 474 -10.94 -7.13 -8.30
CA ASN A 474 -10.34 -8.45 -8.13
C ASN A 474 -9.17 -8.78 -9.07
N ASP A 475 -8.67 -7.83 -9.85
CA ASP A 475 -7.43 -8.01 -10.62
C ASP A 475 -6.23 -8.30 -9.70
N ARG A 476 -5.38 -9.23 -10.13
CA ARG A 476 -4.10 -9.55 -9.48
C ARG A 476 -2.97 -8.87 -10.24
N ILE A 477 -2.14 -8.12 -9.54
CA ILE A 477 -1.04 -7.34 -10.10
C ILE A 477 0.25 -7.81 -9.42
N GLU A 478 1.22 -8.27 -10.21
CA GLU A 478 2.56 -8.56 -9.71
C GLU A 478 3.53 -7.54 -10.29
N ILE A 479 4.20 -6.77 -9.42
CA ILE A 479 5.23 -5.81 -9.78
C ILE A 479 6.55 -6.28 -9.17
N LYS A 480 7.43 -6.79 -10.04
CA LYS A 480 8.83 -7.04 -9.71
C LYS A 480 9.63 -5.76 -9.94
N GLU A 481 10.33 -5.32 -8.92
CA GLU A 481 11.05 -4.03 -8.88
C GLU A 481 12.04 -3.83 -10.03
N SER A 482 12.19 -2.56 -10.45
CA SER A 482 13.21 -2.10 -11.38
C SER A 482 14.60 -2.10 -10.74
N THR A 483 15.66 -2.27 -11.54
CA THR A 483 17.04 -2.26 -11.04
C THR A 483 17.72 -0.91 -11.25
N ALA A 484 18.80 -0.66 -10.49
CA ALA A 484 19.72 0.44 -10.76
C ALA A 484 20.79 -0.02 -11.77
N GLY A 485 21.09 0.82 -12.76
CA GLY A 485 22.14 0.55 -13.74
C GLY A 485 23.55 0.57 -13.15
N VAL A 486 24.50 -0.02 -13.87
CA VAL A 486 25.91 -0.08 -13.44
C VAL A 486 26.51 1.33 -13.37
N PRO A 487 27.21 1.72 -12.28
CA PRO A 487 27.95 2.98 -12.21
C PRO A 487 28.96 3.14 -13.35
N ALA A 488 29.22 4.38 -13.73
CA ALA A 488 30.26 4.67 -14.73
C ALA A 488 31.65 4.29 -14.21
N VAL A 489 32.38 3.52 -15.02
CA VAL A 489 33.79 3.19 -14.81
C VAL A 489 34.60 3.61 -16.03
N MET A 490 35.83 4.07 -15.81
CA MET A 490 36.75 4.46 -16.90
C MET A 490 38.20 4.21 -16.48
N GLU A 491 38.93 3.52 -17.33
CA GLU A 491 40.39 3.41 -17.20
C GLU A 491 41.06 4.61 -17.88
N LEU A 492 42.12 5.12 -17.27
CA LEU A 492 42.96 6.17 -17.83
C LEU A 492 43.35 5.89 -19.30
N GLY A 493 43.73 4.65 -19.61
CA GLY A 493 44.13 4.20 -20.94
C GLY A 493 43.01 4.06 -21.96
N LYS A 494 41.74 4.21 -21.55
CA LYS A 494 40.56 4.22 -22.44
C LYS A 494 40.11 5.64 -22.82
N LEU A 495 40.72 6.69 -22.24
CA LEU A 495 40.50 8.07 -22.66
C LEU A 495 41.07 8.30 -24.06
N THR A 496 40.28 8.88 -24.97
CA THR A 496 40.68 9.14 -26.36
C THR A 496 41.84 10.12 -26.50
N GLU A 497 42.11 10.93 -25.49
CA GLU A 497 43.25 11.85 -25.45
C GLU A 497 44.50 11.25 -24.78
N TYR A 498 44.43 10.06 -24.18
CA TYR A 498 45.58 9.36 -23.59
C TYR A 498 46.50 8.80 -24.69
N ASN A 499 47.32 9.69 -25.24
CA ASN A 499 48.27 9.36 -26.30
C ASN A 499 49.47 8.62 -25.71
N GLN A 500 49.83 7.47 -26.26
CA GLN A 500 50.55 6.43 -25.52
C GLN A 500 52.07 6.66 -25.38
N GLU A 501 52.68 7.50 -26.22
CA GLU A 501 54.15 7.58 -26.36
C GLU A 501 54.69 9.03 -26.34
N ILE A 502 55.99 9.15 -26.00
CA ILE A 502 56.88 10.31 -26.18
C ILE A 502 58.15 9.79 -26.86
N HIS A 503 58.65 10.49 -27.88
CA HIS A 503 59.91 10.17 -28.55
C HIS A 503 60.99 11.19 -28.19
N ILE A 504 62.11 10.75 -27.63
CA ILE A 504 63.27 11.60 -27.29
C ILE A 504 64.54 11.07 -27.95
N THR A 505 65.53 11.94 -28.15
CA THR A 505 66.86 11.53 -28.67
C THR A 505 67.88 11.60 -27.55
N VAL A 506 68.38 10.47 -27.06
CA VAL A 506 69.38 10.43 -25.97
C VAL A 506 70.75 10.07 -26.55
N ASN A 507 71.72 10.99 -26.44
CA ASN A 507 73.07 10.87 -27.02
C ASN A 507 73.10 10.39 -28.49
N GLY A 508 72.10 10.81 -29.30
CA GLY A 508 71.97 10.44 -30.71
C GLY A 508 71.21 9.14 -31.00
N GLN A 509 70.68 8.46 -29.98
CA GLN A 509 69.77 7.32 -30.14
C GLN A 509 68.32 7.75 -29.87
N ASN A 510 67.40 7.45 -30.78
CA ASN A 510 65.96 7.66 -30.56
C ASN A 510 65.43 6.62 -29.55
N ILE A 511 64.69 7.09 -28.55
CA ILE A 511 64.07 6.29 -27.50
C ILE A 511 62.59 6.69 -27.42
N THR A 512 61.72 5.69 -27.31
CA THR A 512 60.27 5.87 -27.12
C THR A 512 59.91 5.51 -25.69
N LEU A 513 59.18 6.38 -25.00
CA LEU A 513 58.81 6.27 -23.59
C LEU A 513 57.27 6.35 -23.42
N PRO A 514 56.64 5.51 -22.58
CA PRO A 514 55.18 5.45 -22.46
C PRO A 514 54.61 6.54 -21.53
N LYS A 515 53.62 7.33 -21.98
CA LYS A 515 53.10 8.44 -21.15
C LYS A 515 52.45 7.96 -19.84
N PHE A 516 52.96 8.47 -18.72
CA PHE A 516 52.22 8.51 -17.47
C PHE A 516 51.27 9.72 -17.47
N ALA A 517 50.09 9.56 -16.88
CA ALA A 517 49.32 10.69 -16.40
C ALA A 517 49.59 10.89 -14.91
N SER A 518 49.49 12.13 -14.44
CA SER A 518 49.26 12.40 -13.03
C SER A 518 47.77 12.22 -12.74
N ALA A 519 47.41 11.61 -11.61
CA ALA A 519 46.09 11.72 -10.99
C ALA A 519 46.30 12.28 -9.58
N ASN A 520 45.72 13.45 -9.29
CA ASN A 520 45.85 14.17 -8.01
C ASN A 520 47.30 14.46 -7.57
N GLY A 521 48.25 14.49 -8.53
CA GLY A 521 49.68 14.68 -8.29
C GLY A 521 50.53 13.41 -8.35
N GLU A 522 49.93 12.22 -8.31
CA GLU A 522 50.64 10.93 -8.35
C GLU A 522 50.68 10.34 -9.76
N LEU A 523 51.82 9.76 -10.17
CA LEU A 523 51.97 9.09 -11.47
C LEU A 523 51.15 7.79 -11.51
N GLN A 524 50.23 7.69 -12.48
CA GLN A 524 49.36 6.53 -12.66
C GLN A 524 49.56 5.86 -14.04
N SER A 525 49.33 4.55 -14.06
CA SER A 525 49.40 3.72 -15.28
C SER A 525 48.09 3.72 -16.07
N ALA A 526 48.13 3.31 -17.34
CA ALA A 526 46.96 3.17 -18.21
C ALA A 526 45.80 2.32 -17.61
N PHE A 527 46.09 1.40 -16.68
CA PHE A 527 45.10 0.54 -16.02
C PHE A 527 44.44 1.18 -14.78
N TYR A 528 44.77 2.43 -14.45
CA TYR A 528 44.17 3.14 -13.34
C TYR A 528 42.69 3.40 -13.59
N GLN A 529 41.82 2.90 -12.70
CA GLN A 529 40.39 3.21 -12.68
C GLN A 529 40.20 4.61 -12.08
N ILE A 530 39.68 5.52 -12.90
CA ILE A 530 39.39 6.91 -12.54
C ILE A 530 38.29 6.95 -11.47
N ARG A 531 38.45 7.83 -10.49
CA ARG A 531 37.58 8.02 -9.32
C ARG A 531 36.86 9.37 -9.38
N GLU A 532 35.79 9.47 -8.59
CA GLU A 532 35.01 10.71 -8.48
C GLU A 532 35.88 11.85 -7.94
N GLY A 533 35.94 12.95 -8.69
CA GLY A 533 36.72 14.14 -8.37
C GLY A 533 38.19 14.13 -8.78
N ASP A 534 38.72 13.06 -9.41
CA ASP A 534 40.14 12.99 -9.78
C ASP A 534 40.58 14.15 -10.68
N GLU A 535 41.70 14.79 -10.35
CA GLU A 535 42.38 15.74 -11.22
C GLU A 535 43.48 15.04 -12.03
N ILE A 536 43.17 14.74 -13.29
CA ILE A 536 44.05 14.02 -14.22
C ILE A 536 44.79 15.01 -15.13
N GLU A 537 46.11 14.98 -15.13
CA GLU A 537 46.96 15.75 -16.04
C GLU A 537 47.85 14.84 -16.90
N LEU A 538 47.87 15.09 -18.21
CA LEU A 538 48.81 14.41 -19.12
C LEU A 538 50.18 15.09 -19.05
N LEU A 539 51.15 14.41 -18.45
CA LEU A 539 52.53 14.86 -18.44
C LEU A 539 53.14 14.62 -19.83
N ASN A 540 53.32 15.72 -20.58
CA ASN A 540 53.93 15.70 -21.91
C ASN A 540 55.47 15.77 -21.87
N TYR A 541 56.05 15.39 -20.73
CA TYR A 541 57.49 15.40 -20.45
C TYR A 541 57.86 14.29 -19.45
N TYR A 542 59.14 13.94 -19.45
CA TYR A 542 59.83 13.27 -18.33
C TYR A 542 60.80 14.26 -17.67
N THR A 543 61.18 14.07 -16.41
CA THR A 543 62.40 14.72 -15.89
C THR A 543 63.63 13.95 -16.38
N VAL A 544 64.80 14.60 -16.42
CA VAL A 544 66.08 13.93 -16.75
C VAL A 544 66.30 12.71 -15.85
N GLN A 545 66.04 12.82 -14.55
CA GLN A 545 66.13 11.70 -13.61
C GLN A 545 65.27 10.52 -14.08
N GLN A 546 63.99 10.75 -14.39
CA GLN A 546 63.08 9.70 -14.82
C GLN A 546 63.52 9.06 -16.15
N VAL A 547 64.10 9.84 -17.08
CA VAL A 547 64.72 9.28 -18.30
C VAL A 547 65.90 8.37 -17.94
N THR A 548 66.80 8.80 -17.04
CA THR A 548 67.95 7.98 -16.63
C THR A 548 67.56 6.72 -15.85
N GLU A 549 66.50 6.78 -15.04
CA GLU A 549 65.94 5.63 -14.31
C GLU A 549 65.31 4.61 -15.26
N VAL A 550 64.49 5.06 -16.23
CA VAL A 550 63.89 4.17 -17.24
C VAL A 550 64.94 3.57 -18.19
N MET A 551 66.10 4.21 -18.35
CA MET A 551 67.23 3.69 -19.12
C MET A 551 68.22 2.83 -18.33
N ASP A 552 68.07 2.71 -17.00
CA ASP A 552 69.04 2.07 -16.08
C ASP A 552 70.46 2.66 -16.20
N VAL A 553 70.57 3.99 -16.26
CA VAL A 553 71.83 4.73 -16.44
C VAL A 553 72.19 5.53 -15.19
N LEU A 554 73.29 5.16 -14.54
CA LEU A 554 73.94 5.98 -13.50
C LEU A 554 74.86 7.02 -14.17
N LEU A 555 74.52 8.31 -14.02
CA LEU A 555 75.37 9.41 -14.47
C LEU A 555 76.45 9.76 -13.44
N ASP A 556 77.65 10.06 -13.92
CA ASP A 556 78.77 10.53 -13.11
C ASP A 556 78.58 12.03 -12.77
N PRO A 557 78.76 12.48 -11.52
CA PRO A 557 78.69 13.90 -11.12
C PRO A 557 79.62 14.86 -11.90
N ALA A 558 80.63 14.35 -12.62
CA ALA A 558 81.50 15.12 -13.50
C ALA A 558 80.96 15.30 -14.95
N MET A 559 79.80 14.72 -15.28
CA MET A 559 79.14 14.93 -16.57
C MET A 559 78.25 16.17 -16.58
N GLN A 560 78.40 17.00 -17.61
CA GLN A 560 77.43 18.03 -17.94
C GLN A 560 76.26 17.40 -18.70
N ILE A 561 75.05 17.56 -18.17
CA ILE A 561 73.79 17.21 -18.83
C ILE A 561 73.32 18.40 -19.67
N LEU A 562 72.82 18.14 -20.88
CA LEU A 562 72.27 19.17 -21.77
C LEU A 562 70.93 18.73 -22.37
N ILE A 563 69.95 19.62 -22.39
CA ILE A 563 68.70 19.48 -23.14
C ILE A 563 68.75 20.45 -24.32
N ASN A 564 68.61 19.93 -25.54
CA ASN A 564 68.72 20.71 -26.79
C ASN A 564 69.99 21.59 -26.86
N HIS A 565 71.08 21.09 -26.28
CA HIS A 565 72.39 21.74 -26.10
C HIS A 565 72.46 22.90 -25.07
N GLU A 566 71.40 23.17 -24.29
CA GLU A 566 71.48 24.06 -23.11
C GLU A 566 71.70 23.23 -21.83
N PRO A 567 72.48 23.72 -20.83
CA PRO A 567 72.74 22.97 -19.60
C PRO A 567 71.46 22.67 -18.80
N ALA A 568 71.36 21.44 -18.30
CA ALA A 568 70.20 20.94 -17.57
C ALA A 568 70.61 20.24 -16.25
N ASP A 569 69.64 20.07 -15.36
CA ASP A 569 69.76 19.30 -14.11
C ASP A 569 68.84 18.05 -14.13
N MET A 570 68.75 17.34 -13.00
CA MET A 570 67.97 16.10 -12.88
C MET A 570 66.45 16.31 -12.91
N ASP A 571 65.96 17.47 -12.47
CA ASP A 571 64.54 17.84 -12.44
C ASP A 571 64.06 18.47 -13.77
N SER A 572 65.01 18.89 -14.61
CA SER A 572 64.76 19.52 -15.91
C SER A 572 63.89 18.66 -16.83
N LYS A 573 62.94 19.31 -17.52
CA LYS A 573 61.86 18.64 -18.25
C LYS A 573 62.23 18.36 -19.71
N VAL A 574 62.28 17.08 -20.07
CA VAL A 574 62.51 16.56 -21.42
C VAL A 574 61.16 16.30 -22.08
N TYR A 575 60.79 17.12 -23.07
CA TYR A 575 59.53 17.02 -23.81
C TYR A 575 59.68 16.17 -25.08
N ASP A 576 58.56 15.87 -25.74
CA ASP A 576 58.54 15.17 -27.02
C ASP A 576 59.41 15.84 -28.10
N ASN A 577 60.19 15.03 -28.82
CA ASN A 577 61.23 15.39 -29.79
C ASN A 577 62.46 16.14 -29.22
N PHE A 578 62.63 16.24 -27.90
CA PHE A 578 63.84 16.86 -27.33
C PHE A 578 65.06 15.93 -27.44
N THR A 579 66.23 16.55 -27.53
CA THR A 579 67.53 15.86 -27.48
C THR A 579 68.14 16.02 -26.09
N LEU A 580 68.45 14.90 -25.43
CA LEU A 580 69.16 14.84 -24.16
C LEU A 580 70.59 14.33 -24.41
N GLU A 581 71.59 15.11 -24.03
CA GLU A 581 73.00 14.73 -24.14
C GLU A 581 73.66 14.75 -22.76
N TRP A 582 74.67 13.90 -22.53
CA TRP A 582 75.55 14.02 -21.38
C TRP A 582 77.02 13.77 -21.75
N LYS A 583 77.90 14.69 -21.35
CA LYS A 583 79.30 14.78 -21.81
C LYS A 583 80.20 15.16 -20.64
N LEU A 584 81.44 14.67 -20.59
CA LEU A 584 82.40 15.12 -19.57
C LEU A 584 82.76 16.59 -19.80
N ALA A 585 82.92 17.36 -18.73
CA ALA A 585 83.34 18.76 -18.80
C ALA A 585 84.85 18.87 -19.14
N GLU A 586 85.21 19.73 -20.09
CA GLU A 586 86.62 20.00 -20.44
C GLU A 586 87.24 21.08 -19.56
N GLU A 587 88.38 20.78 -18.93
CA GLU A 587 89.16 21.76 -18.16
C GLU A 587 89.78 22.83 -19.09
N LYS A 588 89.61 24.11 -18.76
CA LYS A 588 90.30 25.22 -19.44
C LYS A 588 91.50 25.71 -18.63
N THR A 589 92.68 25.55 -19.21
CA THR A 589 93.96 26.08 -18.70
C THR A 589 94.05 27.60 -18.79
N ALA A 590 94.85 28.21 -17.91
CA ALA A 590 94.96 29.66 -17.76
C ALA A 590 96.32 30.20 -18.23
N GLU A 591 96.33 31.40 -18.82
CA GLU A 591 97.53 32.20 -19.03
C GLU A 591 97.47 33.54 -18.29
N THR A 592 98.49 33.77 -17.46
CA THR A 592 98.92 35.06 -16.88
C THR A 592 99.81 35.79 -17.91
N LYS A 593 100.17 37.09 -17.86
CA LYS A 593 100.07 38.24 -16.91
C LYS A 593 100.37 39.53 -17.75
N GLU A 594 100.70 40.76 -17.30
CA GLU A 594 101.01 41.44 -16.02
C GLU A 594 100.46 42.93 -16.09
N PRO A 595 100.88 43.99 -15.34
CA PRO A 595 99.88 44.89 -14.73
C PRO A 595 100.16 46.43 -14.80
N GLU A 596 99.40 47.22 -14.04
CA GLU A 596 99.86 48.45 -13.38
C GLU A 596 99.48 48.42 -11.87
N GLN A 597 100.04 49.33 -11.06
CA GLN A 597 100.28 49.18 -9.60
C GLN A 597 99.29 49.98 -8.69
N GLU A 598 98.85 49.45 -7.52
CA GLU A 598 99.31 49.67 -6.11
C GLU A 598 99.17 51.12 -5.55
N ALA A 599 98.88 51.42 -4.27
CA ALA A 599 98.57 50.69 -3.02
C ALA A 599 97.54 51.54 -2.19
N GLU A 600 97.12 51.35 -0.92
CA GLU A 600 97.41 50.52 0.27
C GLU A 600 96.04 50.00 0.84
N ALA A 601 95.83 49.08 1.81
CA ALA A 601 96.52 48.60 3.04
C ALA A 601 96.47 49.55 4.26
N GLY A 602 96.19 49.14 5.52
CA GLY A 602 95.65 47.88 6.11
C GLY A 602 94.71 48.25 7.29
N THR A 603 94.37 47.47 8.33
CA THR A 603 94.69 46.13 8.89
C THR A 603 93.50 45.69 9.79
N ALA A 604 93.01 44.42 9.81
CA ALA A 604 93.45 43.26 10.63
C ALA A 604 93.29 43.44 12.18
N VAL A 605 92.96 42.45 13.05
CA VAL A 605 92.54 41.02 12.92
C VAL A 605 92.07 40.46 14.31
N GLU A 606 91.17 39.46 14.37
CA GLU A 606 90.89 38.49 15.49
C GLU A 606 90.51 39.02 16.92
N ALA A 607 89.97 38.24 17.90
CA ALA A 607 89.07 37.08 17.89
C ALA A 607 88.46 36.77 19.30
N ALA A 608 87.35 36.00 19.32
CA ALA A 608 86.87 35.07 20.36
C ALA A 608 86.39 35.52 21.77
N ALA A 609 85.14 35.12 22.09
CA ALA A 609 84.58 34.72 23.41
C ALA A 609 84.40 35.81 24.52
N LYS A 610 83.37 35.74 25.40
CA LYS A 610 82.29 34.76 25.61
C LYS A 610 81.09 35.38 26.39
N THR A 611 79.89 34.80 26.23
CA THR A 611 78.72 34.81 27.15
C THR A 611 78.29 36.11 27.85
N GLU A 612 77.05 36.53 27.58
CA GLU A 612 75.94 36.31 28.54
C GLU A 612 74.60 36.21 27.78
N ALA A 613 73.50 35.90 28.48
CA ALA A 613 72.26 35.41 27.86
C ALA A 613 71.04 36.31 28.09
N SER A 614 70.13 36.33 27.12
CA SER A 614 68.73 36.77 27.30
C SER A 614 67.80 36.01 26.36
N SER A 615 66.54 35.92 26.76
CA SER A 615 65.42 35.42 25.96
C SER A 615 64.35 36.52 25.81
N GLU A 616 63.43 36.31 24.89
CA GLU A 616 62.18 37.05 24.64
C GLU A 616 61.35 37.38 25.92
N PRO A 617 60.41 38.37 25.89
CA PRO A 617 59.49 38.65 24.77
C PRO A 617 59.09 40.12 24.47
N VAL A 618 58.18 40.27 23.50
CA VAL A 618 57.71 41.51 22.83
C VAL A 618 56.60 42.28 23.57
N LYS A 619 56.67 43.63 23.55
CA LYS A 619 55.59 44.64 23.74
C LYS A 619 56.21 46.07 23.66
N PRO A 620 55.44 47.19 23.63
CA PRO A 620 54.05 47.44 23.18
C PRO A 620 53.83 48.74 22.33
N ALA A 621 52.59 48.93 21.84
CA ALA A 621 51.75 50.15 21.74
C ALA A 621 52.27 51.56 21.33
N GLU A 622 51.40 52.30 20.61
CA GLU A 622 51.15 53.75 20.80
C GLU A 622 49.69 54.11 20.39
N GLU A 623 49.17 55.29 20.73
CA GLU A 623 47.73 55.70 20.65
C GLU A 623 47.50 57.01 19.84
N VAL A 624 46.23 57.47 19.69
CA VAL A 624 45.74 58.84 20.08
C VAL A 624 44.44 59.32 19.34
N GLN A 625 43.34 59.52 20.10
CA GLN A 625 42.24 60.54 19.95
C GLN A 625 41.25 60.52 18.74
N ALA A 626 40.00 61.06 18.81
CA ALA A 626 39.21 61.67 19.91
C ALA A 626 37.67 61.72 19.65
N ASP A 627 36.89 62.09 20.69
CA ASP A 627 35.54 62.70 20.74
C ASP A 627 34.28 61.89 20.32
N ALA A 628 33.11 61.99 21.01
CA ALA A 628 32.73 62.70 22.25
C ALA A 628 31.43 62.12 22.92
N GLU A 629 31.28 62.35 24.25
CA GLU A 629 30.06 62.47 25.12
C GLU A 629 28.84 61.49 24.98
N ALA A 630 27.97 61.20 25.98
CA ALA A 630 27.95 61.16 27.46
C ALA A 630 26.53 60.64 27.90
N GLY A 631 26.22 60.08 29.09
CA GLY A 631 27.03 59.60 30.22
C GLY A 631 26.16 59.30 31.49
N GLU A 632 26.47 58.19 32.20
CA GLU A 632 26.25 57.93 33.66
C GLU A 632 24.81 57.70 34.23
N GLN A 633 24.51 56.57 34.92
CA GLN A 633 24.51 56.28 36.41
C GLN A 633 23.29 56.84 37.19
N GLU A 634 22.73 56.23 38.26
CA GLU A 634 22.77 54.85 38.81
C GLU A 634 21.45 54.53 39.60
N GLN A 635 21.45 53.52 40.49
CA GLN A 635 20.31 53.03 41.32
C GLN A 635 19.93 54.00 42.50
N PRO A 636 18.94 53.77 43.42
CA PRO A 636 18.07 52.58 43.64
C PRO A 636 16.60 52.80 44.16
N ASP A 637 15.93 51.67 44.43
CA ASP A 637 14.95 51.36 45.51
C ASP A 637 13.47 51.86 45.51
N ARG A 638 12.62 51.01 46.11
CA ARG A 638 11.29 51.21 46.75
C ARG A 638 10.06 51.84 46.03
N ALA A 639 9.11 50.94 45.78
CA ALA A 639 7.86 50.77 46.55
C ALA A 639 6.50 51.33 46.07
N ASP A 640 5.58 50.36 45.98
CA ASP A 640 4.23 50.32 46.58
C ASP A 640 2.96 50.75 45.82
N VAL A 641 1.88 50.01 46.17
CA VAL A 641 0.45 50.38 46.11
C VAL A 641 -0.20 50.61 44.72
N GLN A 642 -1.36 50.07 44.34
CA GLN A 642 -2.33 49.03 44.80
C GLN A 642 -3.32 48.82 43.58
N GLU A 643 -4.28 47.89 43.48
CA GLU A 643 -4.82 46.85 44.38
C GLU A 643 -5.49 45.70 43.57
N SER A 644 -5.28 44.45 43.99
CA SER A 644 -6.28 43.36 44.16
C SER A 644 -7.25 42.93 43.01
N ARG A 645 -7.82 41.70 42.99
CA ARG A 645 -8.00 40.68 44.04
C ARG A 645 -7.53 39.28 43.66
N LYS A 646 -7.25 38.49 44.70
CA LYS A 646 -6.89 37.07 44.67
C LYS A 646 -8.05 36.23 45.21
N THR A 647 -8.10 34.95 44.81
CA THR A 647 -8.28 33.83 45.74
C THR A 647 -7.28 32.73 45.35
N SER A 648 -6.75 31.97 46.32
CA SER A 648 -5.72 30.95 46.06
C SER A 648 -5.46 30.04 47.28
N ARG A 649 -4.86 28.87 47.02
CA ARG A 649 -4.30 27.85 47.95
C ARG A 649 -5.28 26.79 48.50
N PRO A 650 -4.79 25.59 48.91
CA PRO A 650 -3.48 24.96 48.64
C PRO A 650 -3.59 23.55 48.01
N GLY A 651 -2.50 23.03 47.41
CA GLY A 651 -2.44 21.60 47.04
C GLY A 651 -1.46 21.21 45.92
N GLY A 652 -0.16 21.51 46.05
CA GLY A 652 0.86 20.95 45.14
C GLY A 652 0.98 19.44 45.34
N SER A 653 0.66 18.65 44.32
CA SER A 653 0.59 17.18 44.41
C SER A 653 1.90 16.50 43.99
N MET A 654 1.98 15.19 44.21
CA MET A 654 3.17 14.39 43.92
C MET A 654 3.54 14.35 42.41
N LEU A 655 2.60 14.68 41.52
CA LEU A 655 2.76 14.58 40.07
C LEU A 655 3.72 15.63 39.46
N GLU A 656 3.84 16.84 40.02
CA GLU A 656 4.75 17.86 39.44
C GLU A 656 6.22 17.45 39.58
N LYS A 657 6.57 16.75 40.66
CA LYS A 657 7.92 16.18 40.82
C LYS A 657 8.12 14.96 39.92
N ALA A 658 7.11 14.10 39.77
CA ALA A 658 7.17 12.96 38.85
C ALA A 658 7.40 13.40 37.39
N ARG A 659 6.73 14.47 36.93
CA ARG A 659 6.94 15.05 35.59
C ARG A 659 8.37 15.54 35.38
N GLN A 660 8.99 16.21 36.35
CA GLN A 660 10.36 16.68 36.21
C GLN A 660 11.39 15.53 36.18
N SER A 661 11.13 14.40 36.85
CA SER A 661 11.98 13.20 36.73
C SER A 661 11.77 12.45 35.40
N ALA A 662 10.53 12.34 34.92
CA ALA A 662 10.23 11.67 33.64
C ALA A 662 10.90 12.36 32.44
N GLN A 663 10.98 13.70 32.46
CA GLN A 663 11.57 14.49 31.37
C GLN A 663 13.10 14.31 31.22
N GLN A 664 13.79 13.62 32.14
CA GLN A 664 15.24 13.35 32.07
C GLN A 664 15.60 11.94 31.60
N ILE A 665 14.61 11.10 31.27
CA ILE A 665 14.82 9.69 30.89
C ILE A 665 14.63 9.46 29.37
N ALA A 666 14.11 10.45 28.63
CA ALA A 666 13.67 10.28 27.25
C ALA A 666 14.79 10.21 26.18
N ASP A 667 15.99 10.72 26.48
CA ASP A 667 17.07 10.93 25.49
C ASP A 667 18.29 10.00 25.71
N ALA A 668 18.09 8.81 26.26
CA ALA A 668 19.15 7.81 26.47
C ALA A 668 18.95 6.57 25.57
N PRO A 669 20.01 6.02 24.94
CA PRO A 669 19.91 4.80 24.15
C PRO A 669 19.56 3.59 25.04
N ILE A 670 18.58 2.79 24.61
CA ILE A 670 18.10 1.63 25.35
C ILE A 670 19.18 0.53 25.34
N THR A 671 19.48 -0.03 26.52
CA THR A 671 20.34 -1.19 26.70
C THR A 671 19.53 -2.39 27.22
N GLU A 672 20.03 -3.61 27.01
CA GLU A 672 19.34 -4.86 27.37
C GLU A 672 18.93 -4.92 28.86
N GLU A 673 19.72 -4.31 29.76
CA GLU A 673 19.40 -4.23 31.20
C GLU A 673 18.12 -3.41 31.48
N ILE A 674 17.89 -2.32 30.74
CA ILE A 674 16.69 -1.47 30.87
C ILE A 674 15.45 -2.21 30.35
N GLU A 675 15.62 -3.04 29.32
CA GLU A 675 14.53 -3.82 28.73
C GLU A 675 14.08 -4.97 29.67
N GLU A 676 15.02 -5.66 30.34
CA GLU A 676 14.70 -6.60 31.41
C GLU A 676 14.04 -5.92 32.63
N GLU A 677 14.49 -4.73 33.07
CA GLU A 677 13.80 -3.99 34.14
C GLU A 677 12.35 -3.62 33.77
N LEU A 678 12.11 -3.13 32.55
CA LEU A 678 10.77 -2.80 32.06
C LEU A 678 9.85 -4.04 31.99
N LYS A 679 10.41 -5.18 31.58
CA LYS A 679 9.72 -6.48 31.52
C LYS A 679 9.38 -6.99 32.91
N GLN A 680 10.29 -6.86 33.88
CA GLN A 680 10.07 -7.18 35.29
C GLN A 680 9.00 -6.27 35.92
N MET A 681 9.00 -4.96 35.61
CA MET A 681 7.97 -4.02 36.06
C MET A 681 6.59 -4.36 35.49
N ARG A 682 6.51 -4.70 34.19
CA ARG A 682 5.25 -5.15 33.54
C ARG A 682 4.71 -6.44 34.18
N ALA A 683 5.57 -7.40 34.48
CA ALA A 683 5.19 -8.64 35.18
C ALA A 683 4.65 -8.38 36.59
N ASN A 684 5.29 -7.48 37.36
CA ASN A 684 4.82 -7.09 38.69
C ASN A 684 3.45 -6.39 38.63
N ALA A 685 3.25 -5.46 37.69
CA ALA A 685 1.97 -4.77 37.50
C ALA A 685 0.83 -5.73 37.09
N ALA A 686 1.13 -6.78 36.31
CA ALA A 686 0.17 -7.84 36.01
C ALA A 686 -0.18 -8.66 37.27
N ALA A 687 0.82 -9.01 38.09
CA ALA A 687 0.60 -9.73 39.35
C ALA A 687 -0.27 -8.93 40.35
N GLU A 688 -0.06 -7.60 40.47
CA GLU A 688 -0.91 -6.74 41.30
C GLU A 688 -2.35 -6.66 40.79
N ARG A 689 -2.57 -6.59 39.47
CA ARG A 689 -3.93 -6.65 38.88
C ARG A 689 -4.63 -7.98 39.19
N ILE A 690 -3.92 -9.10 39.09
CA ILE A 690 -4.44 -10.43 39.43
C ILE A 690 -4.77 -10.52 40.94
N ALA A 691 -3.92 -9.98 41.80
CA ALA A 691 -4.17 -9.92 43.24
C ALA A 691 -5.37 -9.04 43.60
N ALA A 692 -5.57 -7.91 42.92
CA ALA A 692 -6.75 -7.06 43.08
C ALA A 692 -8.04 -7.79 42.66
N PHE A 693 -8.01 -8.51 41.54
CA PHE A 693 -9.15 -9.30 41.05
C PHE A 693 -9.51 -10.45 42.01
N ALA A 694 -8.51 -11.19 42.50
CA ALA A 694 -8.70 -12.21 43.54
C ALA A 694 -9.22 -11.63 44.87
N THR A 695 -8.89 -10.37 45.19
CA THR A 695 -9.41 -9.69 46.38
C THR A 695 -10.90 -9.35 46.23
N ALA A 696 -11.32 -8.88 45.04
CA ALA A 696 -12.73 -8.62 44.74
C ALA A 696 -13.60 -9.90 44.83
N TYR A 697 -13.10 -11.02 44.30
CA TYR A 697 -13.80 -12.31 44.28
C TYR A 697 -14.15 -12.84 45.70
N ASN A 698 -13.37 -12.47 46.72
CA ASN A 698 -13.60 -12.89 48.11
C ASN A 698 -14.67 -12.05 48.86
N SER A 699 -15.32 -11.07 48.21
CA SER A 699 -16.27 -10.16 48.88
C SER A 699 -17.72 -10.67 49.01
N GLY A 700 -18.08 -11.74 48.29
CA GLY A 700 -19.14 -12.68 48.69
C GLY A 700 -20.62 -12.28 48.54
N GLN A 701 -21.25 -12.71 47.45
CA GLN A 701 -22.66 -13.14 47.43
C GLN A 701 -22.72 -14.55 46.81
N GLY A 702 -23.56 -15.45 47.35
CA GLY A 702 -23.54 -16.91 47.07
C GLY A 702 -24.45 -17.35 45.89
N MET A 703 -24.60 -18.63 45.52
CA MET A 703 -24.20 -19.96 46.06
C MET A 703 -24.12 -20.97 44.85
N PRO A 704 -23.85 -22.31 44.96
CA PRO A 704 -23.58 -23.19 46.11
C PRO A 704 -22.24 -24.01 45.99
N GLN A 705 -22.16 -25.20 46.60
CA GLN A 705 -20.91 -25.96 46.84
C GLN A 705 -20.52 -26.97 45.73
N PRO A 706 -19.21 -27.30 45.60
CA PRO A 706 -18.70 -28.28 44.63
C PRO A 706 -18.74 -29.74 45.12
N VAL A 707 -18.80 -30.69 44.18
CA VAL A 707 -18.68 -32.14 44.45
C VAL A 707 -17.41 -32.73 43.82
N GLN A 708 -16.49 -33.12 44.71
CA GLN A 708 -15.34 -34.04 44.58
C GLN A 708 -14.94 -34.59 43.19
N THR A 709 -13.73 -34.25 42.75
CA THR A 709 -12.97 -35.01 41.75
C THR A 709 -12.30 -36.27 42.33
N PRO A 710 -12.34 -37.42 41.66
CA PRO A 710 -11.49 -38.59 41.97
C PRO A 710 -10.01 -38.35 41.64
N GLN A 711 -9.15 -39.26 42.10
CA GLN A 711 -7.69 -39.12 42.10
C GLN A 711 -7.01 -39.65 40.82
N HIS A 712 -5.76 -39.22 40.59
CA HIS A 712 -4.91 -39.66 39.48
C HIS A 712 -4.72 -41.19 39.44
N GLU A 713 -4.72 -41.74 38.22
CA GLU A 713 -3.95 -42.93 37.88
C GLU A 713 -2.89 -42.57 36.83
N GLN A 714 -1.71 -43.18 36.88
CA GLN A 714 -0.55 -42.76 36.07
C GLN A 714 -0.51 -43.47 34.72
N LEU A 715 -0.58 -42.72 33.62
CA LEU A 715 -0.25 -43.19 32.28
C LEU A 715 0.99 -42.46 31.74
N LYS A 716 1.81 -43.20 30.98
CA LYS A 716 3.10 -42.73 30.45
C LYS A 716 2.89 -41.81 29.24
N PRO A 717 3.80 -40.85 28.98
CA PRO A 717 3.73 -40.01 27.78
C PRO A 717 3.84 -40.87 26.51
N VAL A 718 2.88 -40.70 25.60
CA VAL A 718 2.91 -41.26 24.24
C VAL A 718 3.46 -40.18 23.30
N GLN A 719 4.49 -40.50 22.53
CA GLN A 719 5.03 -39.62 21.50
C GLN A 719 4.19 -39.71 20.21
N PRO A 720 4.00 -38.62 19.46
CA PRO A 720 3.29 -38.64 18.18
C PRO A 720 4.12 -39.38 17.09
N PRO A 721 3.50 -40.23 16.26
CA PRO A 721 4.23 -41.02 15.26
C PRO A 721 4.54 -40.22 13.98
N VAL A 722 5.77 -39.73 13.85
CA VAL A 722 6.25 -38.98 12.67
C VAL A 722 6.61 -39.92 11.49
N GLN A 723 5.78 -40.94 11.23
CA GLN A 723 6.02 -41.96 10.20
C GLN A 723 4.72 -42.40 9.49
N GLN A 724 4.01 -41.46 8.87
CA GLN A 724 2.93 -41.80 7.92
C GLN A 724 2.80 -40.88 6.69
N ILE A 725 3.54 -39.75 6.62
CA ILE A 725 3.53 -38.85 5.46
C ILE A 725 4.50 -39.34 4.36
N ALA A 726 5.59 -40.02 4.73
CA ALA A 726 6.66 -40.44 3.81
C ALA A 726 6.30 -41.60 2.85
N GLN A 727 5.13 -42.24 2.99
CA GLN A 727 4.70 -43.34 2.11
C GLN A 727 3.66 -42.94 1.06
N ALA A 728 2.92 -41.84 1.26
CA ALA A 728 1.90 -41.38 0.31
C ALA A 728 2.48 -40.86 -1.02
N GLN A 729 3.75 -40.43 -1.04
CA GLN A 729 4.41 -39.87 -2.23
C GLN A 729 5.15 -40.88 -3.11
N GLN A 730 5.13 -42.18 -2.79
CA GLN A 730 5.80 -43.22 -3.60
C GLN A 730 4.86 -44.08 -4.46
N GLU A 731 3.55 -44.07 -4.23
CA GLU A 731 2.61 -44.89 -5.03
C GLU A 731 2.17 -44.22 -6.35
N LEU A 732 2.25 -42.88 -6.46
CA LEU A 732 1.78 -42.12 -7.62
C LEU A 732 2.62 -42.26 -8.89
N VAL A 733 3.78 -42.93 -8.83
CA VAL A 733 4.74 -43.06 -9.96
C VAL A 733 4.60 -44.40 -10.69
N SER A 734 3.63 -45.24 -10.32
CA SER A 734 3.60 -46.68 -10.69
C SER A 734 2.48 -47.13 -11.65
N GLN A 735 1.67 -46.22 -12.21
CA GLN A 735 0.48 -46.59 -13.02
C GLN A 735 0.25 -45.82 -14.35
N VAL A 736 1.29 -45.51 -15.14
CA VAL A 736 1.10 -45.05 -16.55
C VAL A 736 2.12 -45.66 -17.52
N GLU A 737 2.12 -46.98 -17.76
CA GLU A 737 2.85 -47.54 -18.92
C GLU A 737 2.35 -48.93 -19.40
N GLN A 738 1.27 -48.98 -20.22
CA GLN A 738 1.00 -50.10 -21.16
C GLN A 738 0.24 -49.64 -22.43
N THR A 739 0.98 -49.51 -23.56
CA THR A 739 0.71 -49.89 -24.98
C THR A 739 -0.73 -49.99 -25.60
N PRO A 740 -0.92 -49.94 -26.95
CA PRO A 740 0.07 -49.91 -28.05
C PRO A 740 -0.18 -48.89 -29.21
N PRO A 741 0.81 -48.65 -30.11
CA PRO A 741 0.64 -47.85 -31.33
C PRO A 741 0.69 -48.64 -32.67
N ALA A 742 -0.22 -48.36 -33.60
CA ALA A 742 -0.17 -48.68 -35.04
C ALA A 742 -1.29 -47.86 -35.75
N GLN A 743 -1.25 -47.41 -37.02
CA GLN A 743 -0.39 -47.61 -38.20
C GLN A 743 -0.15 -46.20 -38.85
N GLN A 744 0.82 -45.92 -39.73
CA GLN A 744 0.95 -46.40 -41.12
C GLN A 744 2.39 -46.24 -41.69
N LYS A 745 2.60 -46.86 -42.86
CA LYS A 745 3.77 -46.81 -43.77
C LYS A 745 3.24 -47.09 -45.21
N PRO A 746 4.00 -46.93 -46.32
CA PRO A 746 5.37 -46.40 -46.47
C PRO A 746 5.57 -45.39 -47.62
N VAL A 747 6.72 -44.69 -47.64
CA VAL A 747 7.47 -44.34 -48.87
C VAL A 747 8.98 -44.51 -48.59
N GLN A 748 9.77 -44.78 -49.64
CA GLN A 748 11.23 -45.03 -49.62
C GLN A 748 12.01 -43.85 -50.25
N ALA A 749 13.34 -43.70 -50.16
CA ALA A 749 14.33 -43.99 -49.10
C ALA A 749 15.71 -43.44 -49.55
N GLN A 750 16.47 -42.82 -48.62
CA GLN A 750 17.90 -42.44 -48.72
C GLN A 750 18.34 -41.43 -49.82
N PRO A 751 19.51 -40.76 -49.66
CA PRO A 751 20.21 -40.35 -48.42
C PRO A 751 20.54 -38.83 -48.40
N PRO A 752 21.00 -38.32 -47.24
CA PRO A 752 22.20 -37.49 -47.30
C PRO A 752 23.24 -37.81 -46.21
N GLU A 753 24.44 -38.13 -46.66
CA GLU A 753 25.72 -38.05 -45.96
C GLU A 753 26.52 -36.95 -46.70
N GLN A 754 27.44 -36.14 -46.14
CA GLN A 754 28.09 -36.04 -44.82
C GLN A 754 28.52 -34.56 -44.66
N GLN A 755 28.72 -34.07 -43.43
CA GLN A 755 29.99 -33.40 -43.05
C GLN A 755 30.13 -33.23 -41.53
N THR A 756 31.39 -33.19 -41.08
CA THR A 756 31.78 -33.32 -39.67
C THR A 756 32.01 -31.97 -38.98
N VAL A 757 31.77 -31.94 -37.67
CA VAL A 757 32.07 -30.81 -36.77
C VAL A 757 33.53 -30.36 -36.87
N GLN A 758 33.74 -29.05 -36.94
CA GLN A 758 34.98 -28.37 -36.53
C GLN A 758 34.62 -27.30 -35.48
N VAL A 759 35.62 -26.79 -34.75
CA VAL A 759 35.46 -25.91 -33.58
C VAL A 759 36.12 -24.56 -33.83
N GLN A 760 35.64 -23.51 -33.15
CA GLN A 760 36.03 -22.09 -33.15
C GLN A 760 35.30 -21.20 -34.18
N PRO A 761 35.03 -19.91 -33.85
CA PRO A 761 34.82 -19.32 -32.52
C PRO A 761 33.45 -18.61 -32.40
N SER A 762 33.08 -18.20 -31.19
CA SER A 762 31.96 -17.28 -30.95
C SER A 762 32.29 -15.85 -31.43
N ALA A 763 31.33 -15.18 -32.05
CA ALA A 763 31.43 -13.75 -32.38
C ALA A 763 30.08 -13.06 -32.15
N ASP A 764 30.00 -12.23 -31.12
CA ASP A 764 28.87 -11.32 -30.92
C ASP A 764 28.92 -10.20 -31.97
N ALA A 765 28.11 -10.35 -33.01
CA ALA A 765 28.00 -9.36 -34.08
C ALA A 765 27.10 -8.20 -33.64
N ILE A 766 27.69 -7.03 -33.36
CA ILE A 766 26.96 -5.78 -33.11
C ILE A 766 26.16 -5.43 -34.38
N THR A 767 24.83 -5.41 -34.28
CA THR A 767 23.95 -5.22 -35.43
C THR A 767 23.90 -3.74 -35.83
N ALA A 768 24.42 -3.41 -37.02
CA ALA A 768 24.28 -2.06 -37.59
C ALA A 768 22.90 -1.89 -38.24
N VAL A 769 22.07 -1.01 -37.70
CA VAL A 769 20.71 -0.75 -38.20
C VAL A 769 20.68 0.61 -38.92
N THR A 770 20.39 0.62 -40.23
CA THR A 770 20.33 1.88 -41.01
C THR A 770 18.89 2.25 -41.33
N VAL A 771 18.42 3.36 -40.76
CA VAL A 771 17.07 3.93 -40.96
C VAL A 771 17.16 5.26 -41.72
N THR A 772 16.02 5.78 -42.17
CA THR A 772 15.92 7.11 -42.79
C THR A 772 14.98 7.98 -41.97
N VAL A 773 15.48 9.01 -41.29
CA VAL A 773 14.71 9.88 -40.38
C VAL A 773 14.47 11.23 -41.03
N ASN A 774 13.21 11.63 -41.22
CA ASN A 774 12.83 12.89 -41.88
C ASN A 774 13.51 13.13 -43.25
N GLY A 775 13.93 12.06 -43.94
CA GLY A 775 14.66 12.09 -45.21
C GLY A 775 16.19 11.94 -45.13
N GLU A 776 16.80 12.05 -43.94
CA GLU A 776 18.24 11.86 -43.73
C GLU A 776 18.57 10.42 -43.30
N LYS A 777 19.72 9.88 -43.71
CA LYS A 777 20.11 8.51 -43.34
C LYS A 777 20.87 8.48 -42.02
N LEU A 778 20.39 7.65 -41.10
CA LEU A 778 20.98 7.42 -39.79
C LEU A 778 21.37 5.95 -39.65
N THR A 779 22.64 5.68 -39.33
CA THR A 779 23.13 4.34 -39.00
C THR A 779 23.34 4.23 -37.49
N LEU A 780 22.58 3.37 -36.85
CA LEU A 780 22.64 3.04 -35.43
C LEU A 780 23.60 1.85 -35.22
N THR A 781 24.56 1.99 -34.32
CA THR A 781 25.57 0.95 -33.99
C THR A 781 25.93 0.96 -32.51
N GLY A 782 26.01 -0.20 -31.87
CA GLY A 782 26.42 -0.35 -30.47
C GLY A 782 25.44 -1.13 -29.60
N LYS A 783 24.17 -1.24 -29.98
CA LYS A 783 23.19 -2.15 -29.38
C LYS A 783 23.06 -3.44 -30.20
N LYS A 784 22.56 -4.50 -29.55
CA LYS A 784 22.20 -5.78 -30.18
C LYS A 784 20.94 -5.63 -31.05
N ASP A 785 19.93 -4.99 -30.48
CA ASP A 785 18.63 -4.66 -31.06
C ASP A 785 18.37 -3.16 -30.84
N TYR A 786 17.57 -2.55 -31.72
CA TYR A 786 17.22 -1.12 -31.66
C TYR A 786 15.70 -0.94 -31.67
N ILE A 787 15.21 0.02 -30.90
CA ILE A 787 13.78 0.39 -30.81
C ILE A 787 13.55 1.86 -31.19
N TYR A 788 12.32 2.22 -31.56
CA TYR A 788 12.00 3.54 -32.12
C TYR A 788 12.53 4.72 -31.30
N VAL A 789 12.44 4.66 -29.96
CA VAL A 789 12.91 5.75 -29.08
C VAL A 789 14.43 5.98 -29.14
N ASP A 790 15.24 4.99 -29.51
CA ASP A 790 16.70 5.11 -29.61
C ASP A 790 17.15 6.15 -30.65
N VAL A 791 16.29 6.46 -31.62
CA VAL A 791 16.56 7.46 -32.66
C VAL A 791 16.72 8.86 -32.08
N PHE A 792 16.04 9.17 -30.96
CA PHE A 792 16.13 10.47 -30.30
C PHE A 792 17.49 10.70 -29.59
N ASP A 793 18.27 9.66 -29.30
CA ASP A 793 19.66 9.81 -28.83
C ASP A 793 20.62 10.24 -29.97
N HIS A 794 20.15 10.24 -31.23
CA HIS A 794 20.96 10.42 -32.44
C HIS A 794 20.46 11.51 -33.41
N ILE A 795 19.38 12.23 -33.10
CA ILE A 795 18.87 13.36 -33.91
C ILE A 795 18.71 14.64 -33.08
N ASP A 796 18.98 15.80 -33.69
CA ASP A 796 18.76 17.11 -33.05
C ASP A 796 17.29 17.54 -33.16
N PHE A 797 16.42 16.90 -32.36
CA PHE A 797 14.99 17.22 -32.27
C PHE A 797 14.65 17.77 -30.88
N ASP A 798 14.77 19.08 -30.73
CA ASP A 798 14.55 19.81 -29.48
C ASP A 798 13.09 19.72 -28.97
N LEU A 799 12.84 18.76 -28.08
CA LEU A 799 11.56 18.58 -27.38
C LEU A 799 11.25 19.68 -26.34
N SER A 800 12.21 20.52 -25.97
CA SER A 800 11.99 21.61 -24.99
C SER A 800 11.29 22.84 -25.58
N LYS A 801 11.21 22.94 -26.92
CA LYS A 801 10.61 24.08 -27.64
C LYS A 801 9.48 23.60 -28.54
N PRO A 802 8.26 23.39 -28.00
CA PRO A 802 7.13 22.86 -28.77
C PRO A 802 6.74 23.76 -29.93
N LYS A 803 6.51 23.15 -31.10
CA LYS A 803 6.08 23.80 -32.35
C LYS A 803 4.72 23.26 -32.84
N GLY A 804 3.92 22.75 -31.91
CA GLY A 804 2.60 22.14 -32.11
C GLY A 804 2.07 21.60 -30.78
N LYS A 805 0.85 21.06 -30.73
CA LYS A 805 0.29 20.47 -29.50
C LYS A 805 0.85 19.09 -29.17
N THR A 806 1.28 18.33 -30.18
CA THR A 806 1.86 16.99 -30.03
C THR A 806 3.01 16.77 -31.00
N VAL A 807 3.89 15.80 -30.70
CA VAL A 807 4.81 15.24 -31.70
C VAL A 807 4.14 14.04 -32.32
N GLU A 808 4.06 13.98 -33.65
CA GLU A 808 3.61 12.81 -34.39
C GLU A 808 4.84 12.00 -34.84
N THR A 809 4.77 10.69 -34.59
CA THR A 809 5.85 9.72 -34.79
C THR A 809 5.35 8.56 -35.65
N LEU A 810 5.98 8.37 -36.81
CA LEU A 810 5.60 7.34 -37.78
C LEU A 810 6.78 6.39 -38.08
N ILE A 811 6.48 5.09 -38.24
CA ILE A 811 7.33 4.09 -38.89
C ILE A 811 6.65 3.70 -40.20
N ASN A 812 7.34 3.86 -41.33
CA ASN A 812 6.87 3.49 -42.67
C ASN A 812 5.43 4.00 -42.97
N GLY A 813 5.12 5.23 -42.54
CA GLY A 813 3.82 5.87 -42.72
C GLY A 813 2.69 5.43 -41.78
N ARG A 814 2.93 4.55 -40.79
CA ARG A 814 1.97 4.25 -39.71
C ARG A 814 2.46 4.76 -38.36
N LYS A 815 1.54 5.07 -37.44
CA LYS A 815 1.91 5.56 -36.10
C LYS A 815 2.80 4.55 -35.37
N ALA A 816 3.89 5.05 -34.80
CA ALA A 816 4.90 4.26 -34.09
C ALA A 816 4.50 3.99 -32.63
N GLN A 817 4.97 2.86 -32.09
CA GLN A 817 5.10 2.67 -30.64
C GLN A 817 6.58 2.92 -30.26
N TYR A 818 6.83 3.55 -29.10
CA TYR A 818 8.19 3.93 -28.70
C TYR A 818 9.16 2.74 -28.50
N VAL A 819 8.62 1.58 -28.14
CA VAL A 819 9.35 0.31 -27.96
C VAL A 819 9.34 -0.58 -29.21
N GLU A 820 8.86 -0.08 -30.36
CA GLU A 820 8.78 -0.90 -31.57
C GLU A 820 10.17 -1.16 -32.18
N PRO A 821 10.55 -2.42 -32.49
CA PRO A 821 11.86 -2.75 -33.04
C PRO A 821 12.10 -2.21 -34.45
N LEU A 822 13.22 -1.48 -34.62
CA LEU A 822 13.67 -0.90 -35.88
C LEU A 822 14.43 -1.91 -36.76
N LYS A 823 14.29 -1.77 -38.07
CA LYS A 823 14.93 -2.62 -39.08
C LYS A 823 15.64 -1.77 -40.12
N THR A 824 16.72 -2.33 -40.68
CA THR A 824 17.48 -1.66 -41.75
C THR A 824 16.59 -1.45 -42.97
N GLY A 825 16.37 -0.18 -43.32
CA GLY A 825 15.46 0.24 -44.40
C GLY A 825 14.21 0.99 -43.93
N ASP A 826 13.89 1.01 -42.63
CA ASP A 826 12.72 1.73 -42.13
C ASP A 826 12.83 3.25 -42.32
N VAL A 827 11.71 3.87 -42.68
CA VAL A 827 11.54 5.32 -42.82
C VAL A 827 10.77 5.85 -41.61
N LEU A 828 11.33 6.85 -40.92
CA LEU A 828 10.83 7.38 -39.66
C LEU A 828 10.50 8.87 -39.83
N ASP A 829 9.23 9.23 -39.66
CA ASP A 829 8.78 10.63 -39.74
C ASP A 829 8.50 11.15 -38.33
N ILE A 830 9.16 12.25 -37.95
CA ILE A 830 9.10 12.87 -36.62
C ILE A 830 8.87 14.37 -36.79
N PHE A 831 7.66 14.84 -36.53
CA PHE A 831 7.27 16.24 -36.72
C PHE A 831 6.27 16.74 -35.68
N TRP A 832 6.18 18.05 -35.53
CA TRP A 832 5.19 18.68 -34.65
C TRP A 832 3.83 18.80 -35.35
N LYS A 833 2.76 18.57 -34.60
CA LYS A 833 1.36 18.58 -35.05
C LYS A 833 0.51 19.46 -34.15
N ASP A 834 -0.26 20.35 -34.75
CA ASP A 834 -1.25 21.23 -34.11
C ASP A 834 -2.52 20.49 -33.67
#